data_AF-A0A0S3THB8-F1
#
_entry.id   AF-A0A0S3THB8-F1
#
_cell.length_a   1.000
_cell.length_b   1.000
_cell.length_c   1.000
_cell.angle_alpha   90.00
_cell.angle_beta   90.00
_cell.angle_gamma   90.00
#
_symmetry.space_group_name_H-M   'P 1'
#
loop_
_entity.id
_entity.type
_entity.pdbx_description
1 polymer ?
#
loop_
_entity_poly.entity_id
_entity_poly.type
_entity_poly.pdbx_seq_one_letter_code
_entity_poly.pdbx_strand_id
1 'polypeptide(L)'
;MLRQALVVGINNYTELKKLDTPASDAEQIARLLEKYGGFRAKRLPSKYEEGFLSVDEKQSNEQLITPRRLQEAIADLFNPQGNDVPDTALFYFAGHGLRDSCGGIIKGFLATSNASPRKDIWGVSLSWLQELLILSPVKQQIIWLDCCHSGELINEKFINFQEAYPGERGQGRDRCFIAACGDASVAYGNAEHGILTSLLLKGLDPQRYEVSQWINNYSLTDFIIQQLENDEKLRTFPQRPSYNNSGGEIKLIQGTKQSKVVVFNLLQNNICPYKGLAAFEFNDEDPKYFYGRTALTDELLEKLRPGNFIAVMGASGCGKSSVVKAGLLYQLKLGQRLSGSNEWKIMPVIRPGDNPLYSLAEAFTGKDSKKMLIQLLEKELRDNGADRLQDFIAEDIEKYSRVVLVVDQFEEVFTLCQDIKARQQFFDCLLGAVESSNNKLCLVITIRADFVGECAAYPKLAKQIQQDLVTVTPMTTEELTEAIKEPASQVGLGLEETLVIQMIADVQKSPGSLPLLQFTLMELWEKRNINTTGNTEYNSQLLTLHAYQKMGGVMGALNRHAQQIYNYTDYKSASPSQKRQPQEQELIRRLFLKLLRTGEGVKDTRQPQPKTKLMAIAGEDSQQQVVLSQLIEELIKWRLLVTSEVEILFGKYLEKIQIIDLIHEALMSGWEEFEQWRDKYRQILRLRDRLDDALQIWDANGRQDEDLMMGGLLTRVREEWLNLEPDLEPLAKNFYKWSNDYKDKKKSVDRKETGDKEYPYVSPSSDIYKLNLATESAKAVVRILVEIGNTGKQNFATGFMIAQDLLMTCNHVISSLDEAKQSRFTFNYQLDITGKECTTQTVQLLPEGKFYTNIGLNYTVVTLKDVPKFSKPLILNNQQLKLKEELAIIHHPQGHLKKISMLSNVTYVDNDVVQYTRCTSPGSSGSPVFNVNFEVVAIHHSGGMLLEPGTEERYLRSQGTSMIAVLDDLKINAPEIYACLHFINS
;
A
#
# COMPACT_ATOMS: atom_id res chain seq x y z
N MET A 1 -27.79 20.38 15.86
CA MET A 1 -26.84 21.39 15.35
C MET A 1 -27.56 22.71 15.22
N LEU A 2 -26.98 23.78 15.75
CA LEU A 2 -27.52 25.13 15.60
C LEU A 2 -27.08 25.69 14.24
N ARG A 3 -28.05 25.98 13.35
CA ARG A 3 -27.80 26.48 11.99
C ARG A 3 -28.37 27.87 11.86
N GLN A 4 -27.53 28.86 11.55
CA GLN A 4 -27.92 30.26 11.43
C GLN A 4 -27.57 30.81 10.06
N ALA A 5 -28.42 31.67 9.52
CA ALA A 5 -28.15 32.37 8.28
C ALA A 5 -28.36 33.88 8.46
N LEU A 6 -27.51 34.70 7.85
CA LEU A 6 -27.70 36.13 7.65
C LEU A 6 -27.88 36.37 6.15
N VAL A 7 -29.05 36.88 5.76
CA VAL A 7 -29.42 37.05 4.36
C VAL A 7 -29.71 38.53 4.13
N VAL A 8 -28.91 39.15 3.26
CA VAL A 8 -28.89 40.61 3.05
C VAL A 8 -29.21 40.94 1.60
N GLY A 9 -30.20 41.80 1.37
CA GLY A 9 -30.60 42.25 0.03
C GLY A 9 -30.86 43.75 0.01
N ILE A 10 -30.07 44.51 -0.75
CA ILE A 10 -30.15 45.98 -0.75
C ILE A 10 -30.59 46.54 -2.10
N ASN A 11 -31.82 47.06 -2.14
CA ASN A 11 -32.42 47.66 -3.34
C ASN A 11 -32.18 49.18 -3.44
N ASN A 12 -32.30 49.92 -2.32
CA ASN A 12 -32.22 51.37 -2.32
C ASN A 12 -30.88 51.87 -1.76
N TYR A 13 -30.27 52.79 -2.50
CA TYR A 13 -29.04 53.47 -2.12
C TYR A 13 -29.25 54.98 -2.18
N THR A 14 -28.55 55.69 -1.30
CA THR A 14 -28.61 57.16 -1.22
C THR A 14 -27.93 57.83 -2.42
N GLU A 15 -26.78 57.32 -2.86
CA GLU A 15 -26.00 57.90 -3.98
C GLU A 15 -25.68 56.91 -5.11
N LEU A 16 -25.85 55.60 -4.89
CA LEU A 16 -25.67 54.59 -5.94
C LEU A 16 -26.99 54.35 -6.69
N LYS A 17 -26.89 53.72 -7.87
CA LYS A 17 -28.06 53.34 -8.66
C LYS A 17 -28.93 52.35 -7.87
N LYS A 18 -30.24 52.53 -7.86
CA LYS A 18 -31.18 51.55 -7.29
C LYS A 18 -31.14 50.22 -8.04
N LEU A 19 -31.35 49.14 -7.31
CA LEU A 19 -31.45 47.77 -7.81
C LEU A 19 -32.85 47.22 -7.50
N ASP A 20 -33.38 46.41 -8.41
CA ASP A 20 -34.78 45.96 -8.32
C ASP A 20 -34.92 44.54 -7.70
N THR A 21 -33.92 43.67 -7.85
CA THR A 21 -33.99 42.25 -7.45
C THR A 21 -33.39 41.85 -6.08
N PRO A 22 -32.34 42.52 -5.52
CA PRO A 22 -31.61 41.97 -4.37
C PRO A 22 -32.42 41.59 -3.13
N ALA A 23 -33.44 42.37 -2.76
CA ALA A 23 -34.30 42.07 -1.63
C ALA A 23 -35.18 40.82 -1.87
N SER A 24 -35.70 40.66 -3.09
CA SER A 24 -36.45 39.46 -3.50
C SER A 24 -35.53 38.23 -3.54
N ASP A 25 -34.33 38.39 -4.11
CA ASP A 25 -33.28 37.36 -4.18
C ASP A 25 -32.94 36.83 -2.78
N ALA A 26 -32.66 37.73 -1.85
CA ALA A 26 -32.40 37.44 -0.45
C ALA A 26 -33.59 36.72 0.22
N GLU A 27 -34.82 37.20 0.02
CA GLU A 27 -36.00 36.58 0.65
C GLU A 27 -36.22 35.13 0.19
N GLN A 28 -35.99 34.83 -1.10
CA GLN A 28 -36.14 33.47 -1.62
C GLN A 28 -35.09 32.51 -1.04
N ILE A 29 -33.83 32.94 -0.96
CA ILE A 29 -32.76 32.17 -0.33
C ILE A 29 -33.09 31.92 1.15
N ALA A 30 -33.56 32.93 1.89
CA ALA A 30 -33.93 32.79 3.29
C ALA A 30 -35.04 31.75 3.49
N ARG A 31 -36.13 31.81 2.70
CA ARG A 31 -37.23 30.83 2.77
C ARG A 31 -36.78 29.42 2.46
N LEU A 32 -35.92 29.26 1.46
CA LEU A 32 -35.41 27.96 1.03
C LEU A 32 -34.54 27.32 2.13
N LEU A 33 -33.65 28.11 2.74
CA LEU A 33 -32.79 27.66 3.84
C LEU A 33 -33.58 27.32 5.10
N GLU A 34 -34.60 28.10 5.45
CA GLU A 34 -35.47 27.84 6.60
C GLU A 34 -36.32 26.59 6.39
N LYS A 35 -36.96 26.48 5.22
CA LYS A 35 -37.92 25.41 4.92
C LYS A 35 -37.26 24.05 4.71
N TYR A 36 -36.09 24.02 4.07
CA TYR A 36 -35.46 22.77 3.64
C TYR A 36 -34.07 22.53 4.23
N GLY A 37 -33.43 23.55 4.80
CA GLY A 37 -32.09 23.45 5.40
C GLY A 37 -32.05 23.49 6.92
N GLY A 38 -33.17 23.79 7.59
CA GLY A 38 -33.23 23.92 9.04
C GLY A 38 -32.43 25.10 9.59
N PHE A 39 -32.13 26.11 8.76
CA PHE A 39 -31.50 27.34 9.19
C PHE A 39 -32.51 28.26 9.89
N ARG A 40 -32.03 29.09 10.80
CA ARG A 40 -32.74 30.29 11.29
C ARG A 40 -32.18 31.51 10.57
N ALA A 41 -32.94 32.14 9.68
CA ALA A 41 -32.45 33.21 8.83
C ALA A 41 -32.79 34.62 9.39
N LYS A 42 -31.75 35.37 9.77
CA LYS A 42 -31.83 36.81 10.03
C LYS A 42 -31.83 37.54 8.69
N ARG A 43 -32.85 38.37 8.45
CA ARG A 43 -33.04 39.14 7.21
C ARG A 43 -32.61 40.57 7.42
N LEU A 44 -31.89 41.17 6.47
CA LEU A 44 -31.56 42.59 6.48
C LEU A 44 -31.70 43.23 5.09
N PRO A 45 -32.40 44.37 4.97
CA PRO A 45 -33.23 45.00 6.00
C PRO A 45 -34.49 44.15 6.25
N SER A 46 -35.14 44.29 7.40
CA SER A 46 -36.20 43.38 7.83
C SER A 46 -37.56 44.06 7.91
N LYS A 47 -38.56 43.51 7.24
CA LYS A 47 -39.95 43.95 7.30
C LYS A 47 -40.79 42.92 8.04
N TYR A 48 -41.62 43.39 8.97
CA TYR A 48 -42.64 42.56 9.61
C TYR A 48 -44.02 43.06 9.19
N GLU A 49 -44.71 42.28 8.36
CA GLU A 49 -46.07 42.58 7.90
C GLU A 49 -46.94 41.33 8.01
N GLU A 50 -48.17 41.50 8.51
CA GLU A 50 -49.18 40.43 8.60
C GLU A 50 -48.70 39.14 9.32
N GLY A 51 -47.76 39.27 10.25
CA GLY A 51 -47.20 38.13 10.98
C GLY A 51 -46.01 37.43 10.30
N PHE A 52 -45.57 37.90 9.13
CA PHE A 52 -44.45 37.34 8.38
C PHE A 52 -43.25 38.28 8.39
N LEU A 53 -42.07 37.71 8.71
CA LEU A 53 -40.78 38.39 8.59
C LEU A 53 -40.23 38.20 7.18
N SER A 54 -39.87 39.29 6.51
CA SER A 54 -39.32 39.30 5.14
C SER A 54 -38.20 40.32 4.98
N VAL A 55 -37.46 40.26 3.87
CA VAL A 55 -36.50 41.31 3.50
C VAL A 55 -37.25 42.57 3.02
N ASP A 56 -36.97 43.75 3.58
CA ASP A 56 -37.66 45.01 3.24
C ASP A 56 -37.18 45.58 1.89
N GLU A 57 -38.01 45.44 0.84
CA GLU A 57 -37.74 46.02 -0.47
C GLU A 57 -37.76 47.56 -0.48
N LYS A 58 -38.60 48.18 0.35
CA LYS A 58 -38.84 49.64 0.32
C LYS A 58 -37.80 50.42 1.10
N GLN A 59 -37.18 49.79 2.10
CA GLN A 59 -36.14 50.37 2.94
C GLN A 59 -36.52 51.77 3.44
N SER A 60 -37.51 51.85 4.33
CA SER A 60 -37.88 53.14 4.94
C SER A 60 -36.64 53.80 5.57
N ASN A 61 -36.61 55.14 5.68
CA ASN A 61 -35.41 55.87 6.13
C ASN A 61 -34.81 55.39 7.47
N GLU A 62 -35.62 54.78 8.34
CA GLU A 62 -35.19 54.20 9.63
C GLU A 62 -34.55 52.80 9.51
N GLN A 63 -34.64 52.18 8.33
CA GLN A 63 -34.14 50.84 8.03
C GLN A 63 -32.90 50.80 7.14
N LEU A 64 -32.32 51.95 6.79
CA LEU A 64 -31.07 52.01 6.01
C LEU A 64 -29.98 51.14 6.66
N ILE A 65 -29.30 50.35 5.83
CA ILE A 65 -28.16 49.57 6.26
C ILE A 65 -26.93 50.48 6.20
N THR A 66 -26.28 50.67 7.34
CA THR A 66 -25.01 51.39 7.48
C THR A 66 -23.85 50.38 7.59
N PRO A 67 -22.58 50.77 7.36
CA PRO A 67 -21.43 49.87 7.52
C PRO A 67 -21.41 49.23 8.89
N ARG A 68 -21.61 50.02 9.94
CA ARG A 68 -21.64 49.56 11.33
C ARG A 68 -22.73 48.52 11.58
N ARG A 69 -23.97 48.78 11.12
CA ARG A 69 -25.09 47.85 11.30
C ARG A 69 -24.87 46.52 10.60
N LEU A 70 -24.28 46.54 9.39
CA LEU A 70 -23.95 45.32 8.66
C LEU A 70 -22.79 44.57 9.32
N GLN A 71 -21.73 45.26 9.76
CA GLN A 71 -20.62 44.66 10.51
C GLN A 71 -21.08 44.00 11.80
N GLU A 72 -21.91 44.67 12.59
CA GLU A 72 -22.50 44.11 13.82
C GLU A 72 -23.28 42.83 13.52
N ALA A 73 -24.10 42.80 12.46
CA ALA A 73 -24.85 41.61 12.10
C ALA A 73 -23.97 40.44 11.61
N ILE A 74 -22.91 40.70 10.86
CA ILE A 74 -21.96 39.67 10.41
C ILE A 74 -21.14 39.16 11.60
N ALA A 75 -20.71 40.05 12.51
CA ALA A 75 -20.01 39.69 13.72
C ALA A 75 -20.88 38.83 14.66
N ASP A 76 -22.16 39.18 14.83
CA ASP A 76 -23.11 38.35 15.58
C ASP A 76 -23.24 36.93 15.01
N LEU A 77 -23.15 36.77 13.69
CA LEU A 77 -23.28 35.47 13.03
C LEU A 77 -22.02 34.62 13.19
N PHE A 78 -20.85 35.19 12.95
CA PHE A 78 -19.59 34.44 12.90
C PHE A 78 -18.77 34.49 14.18
N ASN A 79 -18.97 35.47 15.04
CA ASN A 79 -18.24 35.61 16.30
C ASN A 79 -19.15 36.14 17.43
N PRO A 80 -20.23 35.42 17.78
CA PRO A 80 -21.18 35.86 18.79
C PRO A 80 -20.53 35.93 20.19
N GLN A 81 -20.90 36.95 20.96
CA GLN A 81 -20.49 37.09 22.36
C GLN A 81 -21.29 36.11 23.24
N GLY A 82 -20.70 34.99 23.66
CA GLY A 82 -21.33 34.00 24.55
C GLY A 82 -21.08 32.54 24.14
N ASN A 83 -21.81 31.60 24.76
CA ASN A 83 -21.69 30.16 24.48
C ASN A 83 -22.55 29.67 23.28
N ASP A 84 -23.36 30.54 22.69
CA ASP A 84 -24.31 30.19 21.60
C ASP A 84 -23.67 30.35 20.21
N VAL A 85 -22.54 29.67 19.98
CA VAL A 85 -21.89 29.63 18.67
C VAL A 85 -22.63 28.64 17.77
N PRO A 86 -23.09 29.04 16.56
CA PRO A 86 -23.72 28.11 15.63
C PRO A 86 -22.70 27.06 15.12
N ASP A 87 -23.17 25.83 14.91
CA ASP A 87 -22.37 24.79 14.24
C ASP A 87 -22.16 25.14 12.76
N THR A 88 -23.19 25.69 12.12
CA THR A 88 -23.19 26.10 10.71
C THR A 88 -23.71 27.54 10.59
N ALA A 89 -22.90 28.43 10.02
CA ALA A 89 -23.27 29.82 9.72
C ALA A 89 -23.22 30.10 8.22
N LEU A 90 -24.27 30.69 7.68
CA LEU A 90 -24.38 31.10 6.28
C LEU A 90 -24.56 32.61 6.16
N PHE A 91 -23.71 33.28 5.39
CA PHE A 91 -23.89 34.68 5.03
C PHE A 91 -24.13 34.81 3.53
N TYR A 92 -25.29 35.37 3.17
CA TYR A 92 -25.67 35.69 1.81
C TYR A 92 -25.83 37.21 1.66
N PHE A 93 -25.22 37.78 0.62
CA PHE A 93 -25.32 39.20 0.32
C PHE A 93 -25.63 39.41 -1.17
N ALA A 94 -26.68 40.19 -1.45
CA ALA A 94 -27.01 40.69 -2.78
C ALA A 94 -27.10 42.23 -2.78
N GLY A 95 -26.42 42.88 -3.71
CA GLY A 95 -26.36 44.33 -3.80
C GLY A 95 -25.21 44.85 -4.67
N HIS A 96 -24.85 46.13 -4.50
CA HIS A 96 -23.64 46.68 -5.12
C HIS A 96 -22.39 46.18 -4.41
N GLY A 97 -21.35 45.89 -5.20
CA GLY A 97 -19.98 45.76 -4.68
C GLY A 97 -19.14 46.89 -5.25
N LEU A 98 -18.32 47.51 -4.40
CA LEU A 98 -17.49 48.66 -4.75
C LEU A 98 -16.01 48.28 -4.69
N ARG A 99 -15.19 49.00 -5.45
CA ARG A 99 -13.76 48.79 -5.53
C ARG A 99 -13.02 50.13 -5.45
N ASP A 100 -12.09 50.24 -4.52
CA ASP A 100 -11.10 51.32 -4.48
C ASP A 100 -9.77 50.79 -5.05
N SER A 101 -9.13 51.56 -5.92
CA SER A 101 -7.88 51.17 -6.62
C SER A 101 -6.78 52.23 -6.48
N CYS A 102 -6.73 52.90 -5.32
CA CYS A 102 -5.74 53.93 -5.03
C CYS A 102 -4.32 53.36 -4.90
N GLY A 103 -3.35 53.95 -5.60
CA GLY A 103 -1.92 53.62 -5.46
C GLY A 103 -1.52 52.21 -5.92
N GLY A 104 -2.34 51.53 -6.74
CA GLY A 104 -2.13 50.14 -7.15
C GLY A 104 -2.58 49.10 -6.12
N ILE A 105 -3.10 49.55 -4.96
CA ILE A 105 -3.74 48.70 -3.97
C ILE A 105 -5.23 48.63 -4.31
N ILE A 106 -5.74 47.42 -4.44
CA ILE A 106 -7.15 47.16 -4.74
C ILE A 106 -7.86 46.71 -3.45
N LYS A 107 -8.96 47.38 -3.11
CA LYS A 107 -9.81 47.04 -1.97
C LYS A 107 -11.27 46.88 -2.40
N GLY A 108 -11.85 45.72 -2.13
CA GLY A 108 -13.25 45.43 -2.40
C GLY A 108 -14.15 45.67 -1.18
N PHE A 109 -15.38 46.12 -1.42
CA PHE A 109 -16.36 46.44 -0.38
C PHE A 109 -17.78 45.95 -0.74
N LEU A 110 -18.52 45.47 0.25
CA LEU A 110 -19.97 45.27 0.19
C LEU A 110 -20.67 46.61 0.42
N ALA A 111 -21.34 47.15 -0.59
CA ALA A 111 -21.96 48.47 -0.51
C ALA A 111 -23.14 48.47 0.46
N THR A 112 -23.18 49.41 1.39
CA THR A 112 -24.34 49.63 2.26
C THR A 112 -25.28 50.69 1.68
N SER A 113 -26.49 50.84 2.20
CA SER A 113 -27.50 51.78 1.66
C SER A 113 -27.00 53.23 1.59
N ASN A 114 -26.09 53.63 2.50
CA ASN A 114 -25.47 54.96 2.55
C ASN A 114 -24.09 55.03 1.87
N ALA A 115 -23.68 54.03 1.09
CA ALA A 115 -22.39 54.04 0.43
C ALA A 115 -22.28 55.18 -0.60
N SER A 116 -21.19 55.92 -0.51
CA SER A 116 -20.80 57.02 -1.40
C SER A 116 -19.28 57.04 -1.54
N PRO A 117 -18.73 56.53 -2.66
CA PRO A 117 -17.31 56.68 -2.99
C PRO A 117 -16.83 58.13 -2.98
N ARG A 118 -17.71 59.10 -3.29
CA ARG A 118 -17.39 60.53 -3.30
C ARG A 118 -17.15 61.10 -1.90
N LYS A 119 -17.77 60.50 -0.89
CA LYS A 119 -17.65 60.89 0.53
C LYS A 119 -16.78 59.92 1.33
N ASP A 120 -16.03 59.05 0.66
CA ASP A 120 -15.19 58.01 1.26
C ASP A 120 -15.97 57.01 2.15
N ILE A 121 -17.23 56.76 1.81
CA ILE A 121 -18.09 55.77 2.49
C ILE A 121 -18.28 54.58 1.56
N TRP A 122 -17.45 53.55 1.69
CA TRP A 122 -17.44 52.41 0.75
C TRP A 122 -18.34 51.24 1.17
N GLY A 123 -18.69 51.11 2.44
CA GLY A 123 -19.46 49.97 2.96
C GLY A 123 -18.61 49.07 3.87
N VAL A 124 -18.81 47.75 3.79
CA VAL A 124 -18.06 46.76 4.60
C VAL A 124 -16.91 46.18 3.79
N SER A 125 -15.68 46.30 4.30
CA SER A 125 -14.48 45.79 3.62
C SER A 125 -14.49 44.26 3.54
N LEU A 126 -14.17 43.72 2.36
CA LEU A 126 -13.95 42.28 2.19
C LEU A 126 -12.71 41.78 2.97
N SER A 127 -11.70 42.64 3.17
CA SER A 127 -10.53 42.29 3.99
C SER A 127 -10.91 42.13 5.47
N TRP A 128 -11.79 42.99 5.97
CA TRP A 128 -12.29 42.90 7.35
C TRP A 128 -13.16 41.64 7.53
N LEU A 129 -14.00 41.31 6.54
CA LEU A 129 -14.79 40.08 6.57
C LEU A 129 -13.88 38.84 6.63
N GLN A 130 -12.79 38.83 5.86
CA GLN A 130 -11.82 37.74 5.89
C GLN A 130 -11.18 37.58 7.29
N GLU A 131 -10.70 38.67 7.90
CA GLU A 131 -10.15 38.65 9.27
C GLU A 131 -11.16 38.09 10.28
N LEU A 132 -12.42 38.48 10.18
CA LEU A 132 -13.48 37.96 11.05
C LEU A 132 -13.70 36.44 10.87
N LEU A 133 -13.70 35.93 9.64
CA LEU A 133 -13.89 34.50 9.36
C LEU A 133 -12.71 33.64 9.83
N ILE A 134 -11.51 34.22 9.88
CA ILE A 134 -10.32 33.59 10.49
C ILE A 134 -10.52 33.46 12.00
N LEU A 135 -10.97 34.52 12.67
CA LEU A 135 -11.17 34.53 14.12
C LEU A 135 -12.44 33.78 14.58
N SER A 136 -13.39 33.56 13.68
CA SER A 136 -14.70 32.96 13.95
C SER A 136 -14.62 31.54 14.56
N PRO A 137 -15.23 31.26 15.72
CA PRO A 137 -15.29 29.91 16.29
C PRO A 137 -16.24 28.94 15.56
N VAL A 138 -16.98 29.39 14.54
CA VAL A 138 -17.96 28.57 13.82
C VAL A 138 -17.27 27.47 13.01
N LYS A 139 -17.78 26.23 13.13
CA LYS A 139 -17.21 25.04 12.48
C LYS A 139 -17.45 25.01 10.98
N GLN A 140 -18.67 25.31 10.54
CA GLN A 140 -19.04 25.31 9.12
C GLN A 140 -19.44 26.71 8.66
N GLN A 141 -18.66 27.30 7.75
CA GLN A 141 -18.79 28.70 7.33
C GLN A 141 -19.16 28.76 5.83
N ILE A 142 -20.31 29.36 5.51
CA ILE A 142 -20.79 29.48 4.13
C ILE A 142 -20.92 30.97 3.77
N ILE A 143 -20.31 31.41 2.66
CA ILE A 143 -20.33 32.79 2.19
C ILE A 143 -20.78 32.83 0.72
N TRP A 144 -21.93 33.43 0.45
CA TRP A 144 -22.50 33.62 -0.89
C TRP A 144 -22.64 35.11 -1.21
N LEU A 145 -21.92 35.60 -2.23
CA LEU A 145 -21.88 37.03 -2.57
C LEU A 145 -22.34 37.26 -4.01
N ASP A 146 -23.56 37.76 -4.19
CA ASP A 146 -24.10 38.22 -5.47
C ASP A 146 -23.94 39.74 -5.63
N CYS A 147 -22.70 40.17 -5.82
CA CYS A 147 -22.35 41.57 -6.08
C CYS A 147 -21.07 41.70 -6.92
N CYS A 148 -20.90 42.84 -7.60
CA CYS A 148 -19.71 43.13 -8.42
C CYS A 148 -18.43 43.08 -7.60
N HIS A 149 -17.31 42.67 -8.21
CA HIS A 149 -15.98 42.61 -7.57
C HIS A 149 -15.89 41.73 -6.31
N SER A 150 -16.92 40.91 -6.00
CA SER A 150 -16.90 40.03 -4.82
C SER A 150 -15.89 38.88 -4.91
N GLY A 151 -15.46 38.53 -6.12
CA GLY A 151 -14.37 37.56 -6.37
C GLY A 151 -12.99 38.00 -5.84
N GLU A 152 -12.81 39.26 -5.41
CA GLU A 152 -11.58 39.72 -4.75
C GLU A 152 -11.32 39.04 -3.39
N LEU A 153 -12.36 38.46 -2.77
CA LEU A 153 -12.22 37.64 -1.56
C LEU A 153 -11.41 36.34 -1.80
N ILE A 154 -11.28 35.90 -3.07
CA ILE A 154 -10.74 34.58 -3.45
C ILE A 154 -9.54 34.71 -4.42
N ASN A 155 -9.10 35.93 -4.75
CA ASN A 155 -8.10 36.15 -5.80
C ASN A 155 -6.65 36.02 -5.28
N GLU A 156 -5.93 35.01 -5.78
CA GLU A 156 -4.55 34.64 -5.43
C GLU A 156 -3.51 35.75 -5.70
N LYS A 157 -3.78 36.66 -6.65
CA LYS A 157 -2.80 37.64 -7.14
C LYS A 157 -2.45 38.77 -6.18
N PHE A 158 -3.14 38.92 -5.05
CA PHE A 158 -3.00 40.10 -4.17
C PHE A 158 -2.58 39.77 -2.73
N ILE A 159 -2.28 38.52 -2.38
CA ILE A 159 -2.01 38.14 -0.99
C ILE A 159 -0.79 37.22 -0.91
N ASN A 160 0.27 37.72 -0.30
CA ASN A 160 1.49 36.99 0.01
C ASN A 160 1.58 36.79 1.54
N PHE A 161 0.84 35.83 2.08
CA PHE A 161 1.13 35.19 3.38
C PHE A 161 0.47 33.81 3.40
N GLN A 162 1.27 32.78 3.68
CA GLN A 162 0.89 31.37 3.62
C GLN A 162 -0.28 31.01 4.55
N GLU A 163 -0.49 31.72 5.66
CA GLU A 163 -1.62 31.44 6.59
C GLU A 163 -2.99 32.06 6.19
N ALA A 164 -3.04 32.89 5.14
CA ALA A 164 -4.25 33.63 4.74
C ALA A 164 -5.05 32.96 3.61
N TYR A 165 -4.57 31.82 3.10
CA TYR A 165 -5.29 31.00 2.13
C TYR A 165 -6.34 30.13 2.84
N PRO A 166 -7.57 29.99 2.30
CA PRO A 166 -8.51 28.95 2.76
C PRO A 166 -7.96 27.52 2.63
N GLY A 167 -6.80 27.36 1.99
CA GLY A 167 -6.14 26.09 1.70
C GLY A 167 -5.04 25.65 2.69
N GLU A 168 -4.74 26.39 3.77
CA GLU A 168 -3.90 25.82 4.82
C GLU A 168 -4.72 24.93 5.76
N ARG A 169 -4.47 23.62 5.66
CA ARG A 169 -4.90 22.60 6.63
C ARG A 169 -4.36 22.99 8.01
N GLY A 170 -5.22 23.50 8.90
CA GLY A 170 -4.74 23.94 10.22
C GLY A 170 -5.73 24.05 11.38
N GLN A 171 -7.05 24.14 11.18
CA GLN A 171 -7.97 24.37 12.34
C GLN A 171 -9.34 23.65 12.31
N GLY A 172 -9.52 22.58 11.54
CA GLY A 172 -10.73 21.73 11.66
C GLY A 172 -12.08 22.43 11.38
N ARG A 173 -12.13 23.33 10.39
CA ARG A 173 -13.36 24.04 9.95
C ARG A 173 -13.67 23.74 8.48
N ASP A 174 -14.96 23.59 8.17
CA ASP A 174 -15.47 23.41 6.81
C ASP A 174 -15.91 24.76 6.26
N ARG A 175 -15.57 25.07 4.99
CA ARG A 175 -15.92 26.35 4.36
C ARG A 175 -16.44 26.16 2.94
N CYS A 176 -17.41 27.00 2.57
CA CYS A 176 -17.99 27.10 1.22
C CYS A 176 -18.11 28.57 0.84
N PHE A 177 -17.33 29.01 -0.16
CA PHE A 177 -17.38 30.35 -0.71
C PHE A 177 -17.90 30.31 -2.15
N ILE A 178 -18.90 31.12 -2.46
CA ILE A 178 -19.40 31.31 -3.83
C ILE A 178 -19.61 32.81 -4.03
N ALA A 179 -18.91 33.41 -4.97
CA ALA A 179 -18.95 34.84 -5.23
C ALA A 179 -19.04 35.14 -6.73
N ALA A 180 -19.68 36.23 -7.10
CA ALA A 180 -19.86 36.61 -8.49
C ALA A 180 -18.64 37.42 -9.01
N CYS A 181 -17.91 36.95 -10.04
CA CYS A 181 -16.72 37.66 -10.56
C CYS A 181 -17.01 38.41 -11.86
N GLY A 182 -16.73 39.73 -11.93
CA GLY A 182 -16.75 40.53 -13.17
C GLY A 182 -17.36 41.94 -13.00
N ASP A 183 -16.95 42.87 -13.87
CA ASP A 183 -17.53 44.22 -13.98
C ASP A 183 -18.97 44.08 -14.53
N ALA A 184 -19.96 44.64 -13.85
CA ALA A 184 -21.36 44.51 -14.27
C ALA A 184 -21.60 45.09 -15.67
N SER A 185 -21.83 44.23 -16.65
CA SER A 185 -22.58 44.57 -17.85
C SER A 185 -24.07 44.30 -17.62
N VAL A 186 -24.89 45.26 -18.05
CA VAL A 186 -26.36 45.33 -18.03
C VAL A 186 -27.07 43.98 -17.90
N ALA A 187 -27.95 43.88 -16.90
CA ALA A 187 -28.85 42.76 -16.66
C ALA A 187 -29.45 42.25 -17.98
N TYR A 188 -29.35 40.94 -18.21
CA TYR A 188 -30.11 40.26 -19.24
C TYR A 188 -31.60 40.62 -19.06
N GLY A 189 -32.24 41.07 -20.14
CA GLY A 189 -33.62 41.54 -20.13
C GLY A 189 -34.57 40.56 -19.45
N ASN A 190 -35.42 41.09 -18.56
CA ASN A 190 -36.47 40.39 -17.81
C ASN A 190 -36.01 39.16 -16.99
N ALA A 191 -34.84 39.20 -16.36
CA ALA A 191 -34.49 38.19 -15.35
C ALA A 191 -35.14 38.54 -14.00
N GLU A 192 -35.93 37.61 -13.45
CA GLU A 192 -36.56 37.72 -12.11
C GLU A 192 -35.53 37.74 -10.96
N HIS A 193 -34.27 37.37 -11.23
CA HIS A 193 -33.18 37.18 -10.25
C HIS A 193 -31.82 37.66 -10.77
N GLY A 194 -30.90 37.98 -9.85
CA GLY A 194 -29.45 38.05 -10.15
C GLY A 194 -28.93 36.72 -10.73
N ILE A 195 -27.90 36.75 -11.59
CA ILE A 195 -27.46 35.53 -12.30
C ILE A 195 -26.93 34.49 -11.33
N LEU A 196 -26.09 34.88 -10.37
CA LEU A 196 -25.60 33.95 -9.35
C LEU A 196 -26.75 33.45 -8.48
N THR A 197 -27.64 34.34 -8.03
CA THR A 197 -28.85 33.96 -7.30
C THR A 197 -29.69 32.93 -8.06
N SER A 198 -29.91 33.15 -9.36
CA SER A 198 -30.72 32.25 -10.19
C SER A 198 -30.09 30.86 -10.29
N LEU A 199 -28.75 30.78 -10.34
CA LEU A 199 -28.01 29.52 -10.34
C LEU A 199 -28.06 28.85 -8.97
N LEU A 200 -27.93 29.61 -7.88
CA LEU A 200 -28.09 29.11 -6.51
C LEU A 200 -29.49 28.55 -6.29
N LEU A 201 -30.55 29.28 -6.67
CA LEU A 201 -31.94 28.84 -6.52
C LEU A 201 -32.23 27.59 -7.37
N LYS A 202 -31.73 27.52 -8.61
CA LYS A 202 -31.87 26.33 -9.47
C LYS A 202 -31.10 25.13 -8.90
N GLY A 203 -29.92 25.35 -8.34
CA GLY A 203 -29.07 24.30 -7.78
C GLY A 203 -29.57 23.78 -6.44
N LEU A 204 -30.20 24.67 -5.67
CA LEU A 204 -30.88 24.39 -4.43
C LEU A 204 -32.35 24.04 -4.62
N ASP A 205 -32.86 23.82 -5.84
CA ASP A 205 -34.27 23.47 -6.00
C ASP A 205 -34.55 22.09 -5.39
N PRO A 206 -35.28 22.00 -4.27
CA PRO A 206 -35.50 20.74 -3.58
C PRO A 206 -36.36 19.77 -4.41
N GLN A 207 -37.09 20.23 -5.42
CA GLN A 207 -37.91 19.36 -6.28
C GLN A 207 -37.06 18.57 -7.28
N ARG A 208 -35.77 18.90 -7.41
CA ARG A 208 -34.84 18.18 -8.28
C ARG A 208 -34.26 16.94 -7.61
N TYR A 209 -34.26 16.92 -6.28
CA TYR A 209 -33.59 15.91 -5.45
C TYR A 209 -34.60 15.15 -4.59
N GLU A 210 -34.29 13.89 -4.29
CA GLU A 210 -35.18 13.00 -3.55
C GLU A 210 -35.33 13.40 -2.06
N VAL A 211 -36.41 12.97 -1.41
CA VAL A 211 -36.75 13.35 -0.01
C VAL A 211 -35.64 13.00 1.00
N SER A 212 -34.81 11.99 0.72
CA SER A 212 -33.67 11.57 1.55
C SER A 212 -32.33 12.19 1.14
N GLN A 213 -32.26 12.90 0.02
CA GLN A 213 -31.01 13.42 -0.54
C GLN A 213 -30.73 14.83 -0.02
N TRP A 214 -29.55 15.04 0.57
CA TRP A 214 -29.06 16.37 0.89
C TRP A 214 -28.35 17.00 -0.32
N ILE A 215 -28.69 18.25 -0.60
CA ILE A 215 -27.86 19.14 -1.42
C ILE A 215 -26.77 19.69 -0.50
N ASN A 216 -25.52 19.61 -0.92
CA ASN A 216 -24.36 20.03 -0.14
C ASN A 216 -23.52 21.05 -0.92
N ASN A 217 -22.48 21.58 -0.29
CA ASN A 217 -21.60 22.57 -0.91
C ASN A 217 -20.93 22.07 -2.20
N TYR A 218 -20.59 20.78 -2.29
CA TYR A 218 -19.99 20.18 -3.48
C TYR A 218 -21.00 20.05 -4.62
N SER A 219 -22.15 19.40 -4.38
CA SER A 219 -23.17 19.20 -5.41
C SER A 219 -23.79 20.51 -5.91
N LEU A 220 -23.89 21.53 -5.05
CA LEU A 220 -24.30 22.88 -5.47
C LEU A 220 -23.24 23.52 -6.39
N THR A 221 -21.96 23.39 -6.06
CA THR A 221 -20.86 23.95 -6.88
C THR A 221 -20.81 23.26 -8.24
N ASP A 222 -20.90 21.93 -8.27
CA ASP A 222 -20.95 21.14 -9.50
C ASP A 222 -22.14 21.54 -10.38
N PHE A 223 -23.31 21.74 -9.77
CA PHE A 223 -24.48 22.19 -10.51
C PHE A 223 -24.24 23.55 -11.18
N ILE A 224 -23.66 24.51 -10.45
CA ILE A 224 -23.35 25.85 -10.97
C ILE A 224 -22.37 25.74 -12.14
N ILE A 225 -21.30 24.95 -11.99
CA ILE A 225 -20.29 24.71 -13.05
C ILE A 225 -20.96 24.12 -14.29
N GLN A 226 -21.75 23.04 -14.13
CA GLN A 226 -22.43 22.39 -15.25
C GLN A 226 -23.41 23.31 -15.96
N GLN A 227 -24.11 24.22 -15.26
CA GLN A 227 -25.00 25.18 -15.93
C GLN A 227 -24.21 26.22 -16.72
N LEU A 228 -23.12 26.73 -16.17
CA LEU A 228 -22.22 27.66 -16.88
C LEU A 228 -21.59 27.00 -18.10
N GLU A 229 -21.28 25.71 -18.01
CA GLU A 229 -20.72 24.93 -19.10
C GLU A 229 -21.74 24.45 -20.11
N ASN A 230 -23.02 24.25 -19.81
CA ASN A 230 -23.96 23.68 -20.79
C ASN A 230 -24.83 24.73 -21.49
N ASP A 231 -24.97 25.93 -20.92
CA ASP A 231 -25.74 27.01 -21.52
C ASP A 231 -24.81 27.91 -22.35
N GLU A 232 -24.94 27.86 -23.69
CA GLU A 232 -24.16 28.70 -24.62
C GLU A 232 -24.23 30.20 -24.30
N LYS A 233 -25.34 30.68 -23.71
CA LYS A 233 -25.50 32.08 -23.30
C LYS A 233 -24.75 32.41 -22.02
N LEU A 234 -24.61 31.44 -21.10
CA LEU A 234 -23.83 31.60 -19.87
C LEU A 234 -22.32 31.41 -20.12
N ARG A 235 -21.92 30.58 -21.08
CA ARG A 235 -20.50 30.38 -21.48
C ARG A 235 -19.79 31.66 -21.93
N THR A 236 -20.53 32.55 -22.61
CA THR A 236 -20.04 33.82 -23.16
C THR A 236 -20.25 35.01 -22.22
N PHE A 237 -20.83 34.75 -21.03
CA PHE A 237 -21.18 35.81 -20.10
C PHE A 237 -19.93 36.36 -19.39
N PRO A 238 -19.80 37.70 -19.21
CA PRO A 238 -18.60 38.31 -18.60
C PRO A 238 -18.41 37.92 -17.14
N GLN A 239 -19.49 37.53 -16.45
CA GLN A 239 -19.46 37.18 -15.04
C GLN A 239 -19.20 35.67 -14.85
N ARG A 240 -18.06 35.30 -14.27
CA ARG A 240 -17.75 33.91 -13.92
C ARG A 240 -17.78 33.74 -12.39
N PRO A 241 -18.76 33.04 -11.80
CA PRO A 241 -18.74 32.77 -10.37
C PRO A 241 -17.41 32.13 -9.94
N SER A 242 -16.78 32.69 -8.91
CA SER A 242 -15.65 32.08 -8.23
C SER A 242 -16.16 31.26 -7.07
N TYR A 243 -15.68 30.03 -6.93
CA TYR A 243 -16.07 29.10 -5.88
C TYR A 243 -14.83 28.53 -5.19
N ASN A 244 -14.91 28.32 -3.88
CA ASN A 244 -13.85 27.71 -3.08
C ASN A 244 -14.48 26.91 -1.94
N ASN A 245 -14.28 25.59 -1.95
CA ASN A 245 -14.69 24.69 -0.87
C ASN A 245 -13.46 24.12 -0.17
N SER A 246 -13.48 24.07 1.16
CA SER A 246 -12.39 23.49 1.97
C SER A 246 -12.98 22.73 3.17
N GLY A 247 -12.40 21.60 3.56
CA GLY A 247 -12.88 20.78 4.68
C GLY A 247 -13.89 19.70 4.25
N GLY A 248 -14.77 19.31 5.16
CA GLY A 248 -15.80 18.27 4.97
C GLY A 248 -17.06 18.74 4.24
N GLU A 249 -18.03 17.82 4.11
CA GLU A 249 -19.33 18.10 3.52
C GLU A 249 -20.16 19.07 4.39
N ILE A 250 -20.61 20.17 3.79
CA ILE A 250 -21.58 21.08 4.40
C ILE A 250 -22.95 20.84 3.76
N LYS A 251 -23.85 20.19 4.52
CA LYS A 251 -25.24 19.96 4.12
C LYS A 251 -25.96 21.29 4.01
N LEU A 252 -26.64 21.60 2.92
CA LEU A 252 -27.34 22.88 2.69
C LEU A 252 -28.84 22.73 2.86
N ILE A 253 -29.51 21.93 2.03
CA ILE A 253 -30.94 21.66 2.13
C ILE A 253 -31.30 20.21 1.75
N GLN A 254 -32.50 19.75 2.11
CA GLN A 254 -33.04 18.44 1.74
C GLN A 254 -33.92 18.52 0.47
N GLY A 255 -33.87 17.47 -0.35
CA GLY A 255 -34.78 17.28 -1.45
C GLY A 255 -36.22 17.02 -1.01
N THR A 256 -37.17 17.15 -1.94
CA THR A 256 -38.61 16.97 -1.71
C THR A 256 -39.32 16.27 -2.85
N LYS A 257 -38.59 15.88 -3.90
CA LYS A 257 -39.15 15.14 -5.02
C LYS A 257 -39.65 13.80 -4.49
N GLN A 258 -40.97 13.69 -4.34
CA GLN A 258 -41.61 12.40 -4.17
C GLN A 258 -41.42 11.67 -5.49
N SER A 259 -40.53 10.69 -5.51
CA SER A 259 -40.35 9.85 -6.68
C SER A 259 -41.70 9.23 -7.05
N LYS A 260 -42.05 9.25 -8.36
CA LYS A 260 -42.93 8.21 -8.90
C LYS A 260 -42.37 6.93 -8.33
N VAL A 261 -43.21 6.19 -7.63
CA VAL A 261 -42.86 4.92 -7.04
C VAL A 261 -42.42 3.99 -8.18
N VAL A 262 -41.15 4.07 -8.57
CA VAL A 262 -40.36 2.86 -8.67
C VAL A 262 -40.29 2.43 -7.24
N VAL A 263 -41.07 1.40 -6.95
CA VAL A 263 -40.79 0.54 -5.82
C VAL A 263 -39.35 0.04 -6.05
N PHE A 264 -38.32 0.82 -5.66
CA PHE A 264 -37.20 0.16 -5.03
C PHE A 264 -37.85 -0.40 -3.79
N ASN A 265 -38.10 -1.71 -3.84
CA ASN A 265 -38.68 -2.45 -2.74
C ASN A 265 -38.01 -1.97 -1.45
N LEU A 266 -38.73 -1.13 -0.68
CA LEU A 266 -38.69 -1.21 0.76
C LEU A 266 -38.88 -2.70 1.01
N LEU A 267 -37.83 -3.33 1.53
CA LEU A 267 -37.55 -4.78 1.48
C LEU A 267 -36.86 -5.30 0.19
N GLN A 268 -35.67 -4.81 -0.17
CA GLN A 268 -34.59 -5.78 -0.45
C GLN A 268 -34.10 -6.32 0.90
N ASN A 269 -34.98 -7.06 1.59
CA ASN A 269 -34.80 -7.54 2.96
C ASN A 269 -33.64 -8.52 3.14
N ASN A 270 -32.78 -8.67 2.13
CA ASN A 270 -31.77 -9.69 2.07
C ASN A 270 -30.53 -9.35 1.23
N ILE A 271 -30.20 -8.07 1.00
CA ILE A 271 -28.85 -7.71 0.52
C ILE A 271 -27.91 -7.59 1.73
N CYS A 272 -26.81 -8.33 1.71
CA CYS A 272 -25.71 -8.14 2.64
C CYS A 272 -24.79 -7.03 2.12
N PRO A 273 -24.62 -5.91 2.85
CA PRO A 273 -23.76 -4.81 2.40
C PRO A 273 -22.27 -5.08 2.66
N TYR A 274 -21.94 -6.16 3.38
CA TYR A 274 -20.58 -6.55 3.76
C TYR A 274 -20.08 -7.67 2.86
N LYS A 275 -18.84 -7.54 2.37
CA LYS A 275 -18.25 -8.47 1.37
C LYS A 275 -17.58 -9.70 1.99
N GLY A 276 -17.55 -9.78 3.32
CA GLY A 276 -16.85 -10.84 4.02
C GLY A 276 -15.35 -10.80 3.73
N LEU A 277 -14.81 -11.92 3.25
CA LEU A 277 -13.40 -12.04 2.90
C LEU A 277 -13.08 -11.59 1.45
N ALA A 278 -14.09 -11.24 0.65
CA ALA A 278 -13.89 -10.72 -0.70
C ALA A 278 -13.51 -9.24 -0.69
N ALA A 279 -12.76 -8.80 -1.70
CA ALA A 279 -12.55 -7.38 -1.94
C ALA A 279 -13.81 -6.74 -2.55
N PHE A 280 -14.01 -5.45 -2.30
CA PHE A 280 -14.91 -4.63 -3.12
C PHE A 280 -14.31 -4.47 -4.53
N GLU A 281 -15.10 -4.81 -5.56
CA GLU A 281 -14.69 -4.82 -6.95
C GLU A 281 -15.12 -3.55 -7.71
N PHE A 282 -14.52 -3.32 -8.88
CA PHE A 282 -14.90 -2.22 -9.76
C PHE A 282 -16.15 -2.64 -10.57
N ASN A 283 -17.32 -2.37 -10.01
CA ASN A 283 -18.63 -2.60 -10.63
C ASN A 283 -19.62 -1.53 -10.15
N ASP A 284 -20.89 -1.61 -10.55
CA ASP A 284 -21.88 -0.60 -10.20
C ASP A 284 -22.50 -0.78 -8.80
N GLU A 285 -22.33 -1.93 -8.14
CA GLU A 285 -22.95 -2.25 -6.85
C GLU A 285 -21.99 -2.08 -5.65
N ASP A 286 -20.81 -2.68 -5.71
CA ASP A 286 -19.84 -2.72 -4.60
C ASP A 286 -19.45 -1.32 -4.09
N PRO A 287 -19.19 -0.31 -4.94
CA PRO A 287 -18.85 1.03 -4.49
C PRO A 287 -19.94 1.72 -3.65
N LYS A 288 -21.22 1.31 -3.77
CA LYS A 288 -22.32 1.86 -2.96
C LYS A 288 -22.18 1.53 -1.48
N TYR A 289 -21.41 0.49 -1.15
CA TYR A 289 -21.18 -0.02 0.20
C TYR A 289 -19.72 0.18 0.65
N PHE A 290 -18.89 0.88 -0.13
CA PHE A 290 -17.48 1.11 0.18
C PHE A 290 -17.28 2.48 0.87
N TYR A 291 -17.14 2.47 2.20
CA TYR A 291 -17.00 3.68 3.04
C TYR A 291 -15.73 3.66 3.90
N GLY A 292 -15.41 4.81 4.52
CA GLY A 292 -14.26 4.97 5.41
C GLY A 292 -12.90 5.10 4.71
N ARG A 293 -12.84 5.14 3.38
CA ARG A 293 -11.60 5.32 2.61
C ARG A 293 -11.65 6.53 1.67
N THR A 294 -12.52 7.49 1.98
CA THR A 294 -12.73 8.70 1.17
C THR A 294 -11.44 9.51 1.03
N ALA A 295 -10.77 9.83 2.15
CA ALA A 295 -9.54 10.63 2.14
C ALA A 295 -8.39 9.96 1.36
N LEU A 296 -8.21 8.65 1.53
CA LEU A 296 -7.22 7.88 0.78
C LEU A 296 -7.55 7.81 -0.72
N THR A 297 -8.83 7.70 -1.07
CA THR A 297 -9.26 7.74 -2.48
C THR A 297 -8.95 9.11 -3.09
N ASP A 298 -9.15 10.19 -2.34
CA ASP A 298 -8.82 11.55 -2.79
C ASP A 298 -7.31 11.76 -2.96
N GLU A 299 -6.48 11.21 -2.06
CA GLU A 299 -5.03 11.22 -2.21
C GLU A 299 -4.59 10.52 -3.50
N LEU A 300 -5.17 9.35 -3.81
CA LEU A 300 -4.88 8.62 -5.05
C LEU A 300 -5.28 9.43 -6.29
N LEU A 301 -6.46 10.08 -6.26
CA LEU A 301 -6.92 10.93 -7.37
C LEU A 301 -6.01 12.14 -7.58
N GLU A 302 -5.59 12.82 -6.52
CA GLU A 302 -4.71 13.99 -6.61
C GLU A 302 -3.30 13.63 -7.11
N LYS A 303 -2.76 12.46 -6.73
CA LYS A 303 -1.51 11.97 -7.32
C LYS A 303 -1.65 11.62 -8.80
N LEU A 304 -2.81 11.09 -9.20
CA LEU A 304 -3.05 10.71 -10.58
C LEU A 304 -3.35 11.93 -11.47
N ARG A 305 -3.71 13.09 -10.90
CA ARG A 305 -3.99 14.33 -11.64
C ARG A 305 -2.80 14.77 -12.52
N PRO A 306 -1.56 14.92 -12.01
CA PRO A 306 -0.39 15.21 -12.85
C PRO A 306 0.40 13.97 -13.27
N GLY A 307 0.34 12.86 -12.52
CA GLY A 307 1.24 11.71 -12.68
C GLY A 307 0.69 10.60 -13.59
N ASN A 308 1.59 9.80 -14.17
CA ASN A 308 1.31 8.60 -14.98
C ASN A 308 1.66 7.28 -14.27
N PHE A 309 2.15 7.32 -13.03
CA PHE A 309 2.48 6.14 -12.25
C PHE A 309 2.05 6.32 -10.79
N ILE A 310 1.49 5.28 -10.17
CA ILE A 310 1.23 5.24 -8.73
C ILE A 310 1.51 3.83 -8.20
N ALA A 311 2.27 3.74 -7.11
CA ALA A 311 2.42 2.52 -6.33
C ALA A 311 1.59 2.59 -5.04
N VAL A 312 0.58 1.75 -4.92
CA VAL A 312 -0.28 1.64 -3.73
C VAL A 312 0.25 0.53 -2.83
N MET A 313 0.88 0.90 -1.73
CA MET A 313 1.62 -0.01 -0.85
C MET A 313 0.98 -0.15 0.51
N GLY A 314 1.03 -1.34 1.11
CA GLY A 314 0.53 -1.54 2.47
C GLY A 314 0.52 -3.01 2.88
N ALA A 315 0.31 -3.27 4.17
CA ALA A 315 0.24 -4.63 4.70
C ALA A 315 -0.84 -5.49 4.02
N SER A 316 -0.75 -6.82 4.14
CA SER A 316 -1.85 -7.69 3.69
C SER A 316 -3.14 -7.38 4.47
N GLY A 317 -4.28 -7.44 3.79
CA GLY A 317 -5.59 -7.17 4.40
C GLY A 317 -5.92 -5.71 4.73
N CYS A 318 -5.10 -4.71 4.40
CA CYS A 318 -5.42 -3.29 4.69
C CYS A 318 -6.41 -2.63 3.71
N GLY A 319 -6.87 -3.35 2.68
CA GLY A 319 -7.87 -2.86 1.71
C GLY A 319 -7.32 -2.26 0.42
N LYS A 320 -6.05 -2.51 0.05
CA LYS A 320 -5.42 -2.00 -1.20
C LYS A 320 -6.26 -2.25 -2.46
N SER A 321 -6.65 -3.50 -2.68
CA SER A 321 -7.43 -3.86 -3.87
C SER A 321 -8.81 -3.19 -3.85
N SER A 322 -9.46 -3.08 -2.69
CA SER A 322 -10.76 -2.41 -2.57
C SER A 322 -10.68 -0.91 -2.81
N VAL A 323 -9.67 -0.22 -2.25
CA VAL A 323 -9.52 1.23 -2.48
C VAL A 323 -9.16 1.56 -3.93
N VAL A 324 -8.36 0.72 -4.60
CA VAL A 324 -8.08 0.93 -6.03
C VAL A 324 -9.31 0.64 -6.89
N LYS A 325 -10.01 -0.47 -6.65
CA LYS A 325 -11.13 -0.90 -7.50
C LYS A 325 -12.42 -0.12 -7.22
N ALA A 326 -12.91 -0.16 -6.00
CA ALA A 326 -14.19 0.45 -5.62
C ALA A 326 -14.06 1.93 -5.22
N GLY A 327 -12.85 2.38 -4.86
CA GLY A 327 -12.54 3.79 -4.65
C GLY A 327 -12.08 4.47 -5.95
N LEU A 328 -10.78 4.35 -6.26
CA LEU A 328 -10.11 5.07 -7.35
C LEU A 328 -10.77 4.85 -8.71
N LEU A 329 -10.85 3.62 -9.21
CA LEU A 329 -11.38 3.34 -10.56
C LEU A 329 -12.85 3.76 -10.69
N TYR A 330 -13.64 3.57 -9.63
CA TYR A 330 -15.02 4.02 -9.61
C TYR A 330 -15.16 5.54 -9.67
N GLN A 331 -14.37 6.28 -8.88
CA GLN A 331 -14.38 7.74 -8.92
C GLN A 331 -13.86 8.29 -10.25
N LEU A 332 -12.87 7.62 -10.86
CA LEU A 332 -12.41 7.96 -12.22
C LEU A 332 -13.52 7.76 -13.25
N LYS A 333 -14.25 6.64 -13.21
CA LYS A 333 -15.41 6.37 -14.08
C LYS A 333 -16.50 7.44 -13.93
N LEU A 334 -16.75 7.91 -12.71
CA LEU A 334 -17.74 8.95 -12.45
C LEU A 334 -17.32 10.33 -12.96
N GLY A 335 -16.03 10.67 -12.93
CA GLY A 335 -15.51 11.97 -13.37
C GLY A 335 -15.91 13.16 -12.49
N GLN A 336 -16.49 12.90 -11.31
CA GLN A 336 -16.99 13.94 -10.40
C GLN A 336 -15.86 14.57 -9.57
N ARG A 337 -14.97 13.75 -9.02
CA ARG A 337 -13.85 14.20 -8.18
C ARG A 337 -12.61 14.64 -8.96
N LEU A 338 -12.44 14.10 -10.16
CA LEU A 338 -11.37 14.45 -11.08
C LEU A 338 -11.97 14.77 -12.45
N SER A 339 -12.17 16.06 -12.74
CA SER A 339 -12.85 16.51 -13.96
C SER A 339 -12.18 15.96 -15.22
N GLY A 340 -13.00 15.45 -16.14
CA GLY A 340 -12.54 14.85 -17.40
C GLY A 340 -12.08 13.39 -17.29
N SER A 341 -12.00 12.81 -16.08
CA SER A 341 -11.61 11.40 -15.94
C SER A 341 -12.66 10.40 -16.41
N ASN A 342 -13.92 10.83 -16.54
CA ASN A 342 -15.01 10.03 -17.13
C ASN A 342 -14.78 9.72 -18.63
N GLU A 343 -13.89 10.47 -19.28
CA GLU A 343 -13.46 10.23 -20.67
C GLU A 343 -12.23 9.32 -20.75
N TRP A 344 -11.68 8.90 -19.62
CA TRP A 344 -10.50 8.03 -19.59
C TRP A 344 -10.89 6.58 -19.84
N LYS A 345 -10.02 5.86 -20.54
CA LYS A 345 -10.18 4.42 -20.77
C LYS A 345 -9.63 3.66 -19.58
N ILE A 346 -10.49 3.02 -18.80
CA ILE A 346 -10.07 2.11 -17.73
C ILE A 346 -9.95 0.70 -18.31
N MET A 347 -8.74 0.13 -18.28
CA MET A 347 -8.47 -1.24 -18.72
C MET A 347 -8.90 -2.26 -17.65
N PRO A 348 -9.17 -3.53 -18.03
CA PRO A 348 -9.37 -4.60 -17.08
C PRO A 348 -8.19 -4.70 -16.08
N VAL A 349 -8.50 -4.91 -14.80
CA VAL A 349 -7.47 -5.06 -13.76
C VAL A 349 -6.68 -6.36 -14.01
N ILE A 350 -5.37 -6.23 -14.12
CA ILE A 350 -4.45 -7.34 -14.33
C ILE A 350 -4.06 -7.94 -12.97
N ARG A 351 -4.07 -9.27 -12.88
CA ARG A 351 -3.32 -10.00 -11.86
C ARG A 351 -2.19 -10.76 -12.55
N PRO A 352 -0.92 -10.58 -12.14
CA PRO A 352 0.20 -11.14 -12.87
C PRO A 352 0.15 -12.67 -12.99
N GLY A 353 -0.17 -13.40 -11.93
CA GLY A 353 -0.13 -14.87 -11.93
C GLY A 353 1.26 -15.44 -12.19
N ASP A 354 1.32 -16.67 -12.69
CA ASP A 354 2.54 -17.38 -13.07
C ASP A 354 3.13 -16.92 -14.41
N ASN A 355 2.27 -16.43 -15.33
CA ASN A 355 2.66 -15.86 -16.62
C ASN A 355 2.19 -14.40 -16.78
N PRO A 356 2.99 -13.41 -16.32
CA PRO A 356 2.58 -12.00 -16.30
C PRO A 356 2.39 -11.38 -17.68
N LEU A 357 3.14 -11.84 -18.69
CA LEU A 357 2.99 -11.37 -20.08
C LEU A 357 1.69 -11.87 -20.72
N TYR A 358 1.26 -13.09 -20.40
CA TYR A 358 -0.04 -13.61 -20.85
C TYR A 358 -1.19 -12.81 -20.23
N SER A 359 -1.12 -12.56 -18.92
CA SER A 359 -2.12 -11.75 -18.19
C SER A 359 -2.19 -10.32 -18.73
N LEU A 360 -1.05 -9.75 -19.14
CA LEU A 360 -1.01 -8.45 -19.82
C LEU A 360 -1.68 -8.49 -21.19
N ALA A 361 -1.35 -9.50 -22.03
CA ALA A 361 -1.96 -9.67 -23.35
C ALA A 361 -3.48 -9.87 -23.28
N GLU A 362 -3.95 -10.66 -22.32
CA GLU A 362 -5.38 -10.94 -22.14
C GLU A 362 -6.19 -9.65 -21.90
N ALA A 363 -5.65 -8.71 -21.13
CA ALA A 363 -6.30 -7.44 -20.81
C ALA A 363 -6.63 -6.59 -22.06
N PHE A 364 -5.89 -6.75 -23.16
CA PHE A 364 -6.10 -6.03 -24.43
C PHE A 364 -7.04 -6.73 -25.41
N THR A 365 -7.31 -8.01 -25.21
CA THR A 365 -8.16 -8.81 -26.11
C THR A 365 -9.60 -8.97 -25.59
N GLY A 366 -9.80 -8.78 -24.29
CA GLY A 366 -11.10 -9.00 -23.63
C GLY A 366 -11.37 -10.48 -23.35
N LYS A 367 -12.24 -10.76 -22.36
CA LYS A 367 -12.45 -12.12 -21.82
C LYS A 367 -12.95 -13.17 -22.81
N ASP A 368 -13.58 -12.74 -23.91
CA ASP A 368 -14.16 -13.64 -24.92
C ASP A 368 -13.23 -13.87 -26.13
N SER A 369 -12.02 -13.33 -26.10
CA SER A 369 -11.09 -13.46 -27.21
C SER A 369 -10.52 -14.86 -27.36
N LYS A 370 -10.28 -15.25 -28.62
CA LYS A 370 -9.66 -16.54 -28.93
C LYS A 370 -8.27 -16.58 -28.32
N LYS A 371 -8.03 -17.54 -27.43
CA LYS A 371 -6.74 -17.75 -26.74
C LYS A 371 -5.50 -17.76 -27.65
N MET A 372 -5.62 -18.24 -28.88
CA MET A 372 -4.54 -18.21 -29.88
C MET A 372 -4.08 -16.78 -30.19
N LEU A 373 -4.99 -15.81 -30.17
CA LEU A 373 -4.68 -14.38 -30.27
C LEU A 373 -3.90 -13.92 -29.04
N ILE A 374 -4.35 -14.27 -27.83
CA ILE A 374 -3.65 -13.90 -26.58
C ILE A 374 -2.22 -14.42 -26.58
N GLN A 375 -2.00 -15.67 -27.02
CA GLN A 375 -0.66 -16.26 -27.12
C GLN A 375 0.21 -15.59 -28.19
N LEU A 376 -0.37 -15.19 -29.31
CA LEU A 376 0.34 -14.41 -30.33
C LEU A 376 0.79 -13.07 -29.74
N LEU A 377 -0.10 -12.35 -29.07
CA LEU A 377 0.22 -11.06 -28.46
C LEU A 377 1.21 -11.21 -27.29
N GLU A 378 1.09 -12.25 -26.47
CA GLU A 378 2.05 -12.57 -25.41
C GLU A 378 3.44 -12.78 -25.98
N LYS A 379 3.55 -13.56 -27.06
CA LYS A 379 4.81 -13.76 -27.76
C LYS A 379 5.36 -12.45 -28.34
N GLU A 380 4.51 -11.61 -28.92
CA GLU A 380 4.94 -10.31 -29.45
C GLU A 380 5.42 -9.37 -28.33
N LEU A 381 4.78 -9.36 -27.16
CA LEU A 381 5.25 -8.65 -25.95
C LEU A 381 6.57 -9.22 -25.43
N ARG A 382 6.73 -10.55 -25.47
CA ARG A 382 7.96 -11.23 -25.07
C ARG A 382 9.13 -10.84 -25.98
N ASP A 383 8.91 -10.80 -27.28
CA ASP A 383 9.96 -10.58 -28.29
C ASP A 383 10.30 -9.09 -28.46
N ASN A 384 9.31 -8.18 -28.33
CA ASN A 384 9.45 -6.76 -28.70
C ASN A 384 9.19 -5.78 -27.54
N GLY A 385 8.73 -6.25 -26.38
CA GLY A 385 8.70 -5.47 -25.14
C GLY A 385 7.80 -4.24 -25.17
N ALA A 386 8.34 -3.12 -24.70
CA ALA A 386 7.65 -1.85 -24.57
C ALA A 386 7.09 -1.31 -25.90
N ASP A 387 7.78 -1.54 -27.01
CA ASP A 387 7.35 -1.08 -28.33
C ASP A 387 6.02 -1.75 -28.72
N ARG A 388 5.87 -3.03 -28.40
CA ARG A 388 4.61 -3.74 -28.68
C ARG A 388 3.48 -3.31 -27.76
N LEU A 389 3.76 -3.08 -26.47
CA LEU A 389 2.74 -2.56 -25.57
C LEU A 389 2.27 -1.17 -26.02
N GLN A 390 3.16 -0.34 -26.56
CA GLN A 390 2.82 0.94 -27.18
C GLN A 390 1.88 0.77 -28.37
N ASP A 391 2.17 -0.17 -29.28
CA ASP A 391 1.27 -0.47 -30.41
C ASP A 391 -0.14 -0.84 -29.93
N PHE A 392 -0.25 -1.61 -28.84
CA PHE A 392 -1.56 -2.04 -28.30
C PHE A 392 -2.36 -0.89 -27.72
N ILE A 393 -1.70 0.09 -27.12
CA ILE A 393 -2.37 1.26 -26.51
C ILE A 393 -2.47 2.45 -27.47
N ALA A 394 -1.83 2.42 -28.64
CA ALA A 394 -1.77 3.56 -29.56
C ALA A 394 -3.16 4.07 -29.95
N GLU A 395 -4.05 3.18 -30.37
CA GLU A 395 -5.43 3.53 -30.73
C GLU A 395 -6.20 4.12 -29.53
N ASP A 396 -6.05 3.52 -28.35
CA ASP A 396 -6.71 4.01 -27.13
C ASP A 396 -6.16 5.39 -26.70
N ILE A 397 -4.86 5.61 -26.81
CA ILE A 397 -4.18 6.86 -26.45
C ILE A 397 -4.50 7.99 -27.45
N GLU A 398 -4.80 7.66 -28.71
CA GLU A 398 -5.31 8.61 -29.69
C GLU A 398 -6.78 8.97 -29.45
N LYS A 399 -7.60 7.99 -29.08
CA LYS A 399 -9.05 8.14 -28.91
C LYS A 399 -9.47 8.74 -27.57
N TYR A 400 -8.74 8.41 -26.50
CA TYR A 400 -9.06 8.83 -25.14
C TYR A 400 -8.01 9.81 -24.62
N SER A 401 -8.42 10.68 -23.69
CA SER A 401 -7.49 11.66 -23.11
C SER A 401 -6.42 10.98 -22.26
N ARG A 402 -6.76 9.90 -21.54
CA ARG A 402 -5.83 9.00 -20.84
C ARG A 402 -6.34 7.56 -20.81
N VAL A 403 -5.41 6.61 -20.64
CA VAL A 403 -5.65 5.18 -20.46
C VAL A 403 -5.13 4.75 -19.10
N VAL A 404 -5.93 4.08 -18.29
CA VAL A 404 -5.58 3.62 -16.93
C VAL A 404 -5.40 2.11 -16.94
N LEU A 405 -4.20 1.66 -16.57
CA LEU A 405 -3.82 0.26 -16.44
C LEU A 405 -3.55 -0.05 -14.96
N VAL A 406 -4.21 -1.07 -14.42
CA VAL A 406 -4.04 -1.47 -13.02
C VAL A 406 -3.45 -2.88 -12.94
N VAL A 407 -2.36 -3.03 -12.19
CA VAL A 407 -1.79 -4.33 -11.82
C VAL A 407 -2.01 -4.55 -10.32
N ASP A 408 -3.00 -5.36 -9.98
CA ASP A 408 -3.33 -5.72 -8.59
C ASP A 408 -2.53 -6.94 -8.15
N GLN A 409 -2.12 -6.99 -6.88
CA GLN A 409 -1.25 -8.04 -6.31
C GLN A 409 0.05 -8.19 -7.11
N PHE A 410 0.74 -7.06 -7.31
CA PHE A 410 1.99 -7.01 -8.05
C PHE A 410 3.04 -7.99 -7.51
N GLU A 411 3.01 -8.31 -6.21
CA GLU A 411 3.89 -9.31 -5.59
C GLU A 411 3.80 -10.72 -6.22
N GLU A 412 2.73 -11.05 -6.95
CA GLU A 412 2.60 -12.33 -7.67
C GLU A 412 3.71 -12.57 -8.70
N VAL A 413 4.28 -11.49 -9.26
CA VAL A 413 5.44 -11.59 -10.17
C VAL A 413 6.68 -12.18 -9.48
N PHE A 414 6.77 -12.07 -8.15
CA PHE A 414 7.89 -12.60 -7.38
C PHE A 414 7.57 -13.96 -6.76
N THR A 415 6.30 -14.21 -6.42
CA THR A 415 5.89 -15.43 -5.71
C THR A 415 5.42 -16.56 -6.63
N LEU A 416 4.80 -16.23 -7.76
CA LEU A 416 4.20 -17.19 -8.70
C LEU A 416 5.03 -17.33 -9.99
N CYS A 417 5.44 -16.21 -10.59
CA CYS A 417 6.22 -16.24 -11.83
C CYS A 417 7.67 -16.73 -11.59
N GLN A 418 8.02 -17.89 -12.16
CA GLN A 418 9.37 -18.47 -12.01
C GLN A 418 10.34 -18.07 -13.14
N ASP A 419 9.83 -17.63 -14.30
CA ASP A 419 10.66 -17.19 -15.43
C ASP A 419 11.18 -15.76 -15.20
N ILE A 420 12.45 -15.67 -14.80
CA ILE A 420 13.15 -14.40 -14.53
C ILE A 420 13.17 -13.50 -15.78
N LYS A 421 13.30 -14.07 -16.98
CA LYS A 421 13.33 -13.30 -18.23
C LYS A 421 11.94 -12.74 -18.53
N ALA A 422 10.90 -13.56 -18.43
CA ALA A 422 9.53 -13.09 -18.62
C ALA A 422 9.14 -12.01 -17.60
N ARG A 423 9.61 -12.13 -16.36
CA ARG A 423 9.42 -11.13 -15.30
C ARG A 423 10.08 -9.79 -15.63
N GLN A 424 11.36 -9.83 -16.02
CA GLN A 424 12.09 -8.63 -16.46
C GLN A 424 11.39 -7.97 -17.65
N GLN A 425 11.01 -8.77 -18.65
CA GLN A 425 10.32 -8.28 -19.84
C GLN A 425 8.98 -7.64 -19.51
N PHE A 426 8.21 -8.20 -18.56
CA PHE A 426 6.96 -7.60 -18.09
C PHE A 426 7.18 -6.21 -17.48
N PHE A 427 8.23 -6.02 -16.68
CA PHE A 427 8.56 -4.70 -16.14
C PHE A 427 9.00 -3.72 -17.23
N ASP A 428 9.82 -4.18 -18.17
CA ASP A 428 10.29 -3.36 -19.28
C ASP A 428 9.12 -2.93 -20.18
N CYS A 429 8.15 -3.82 -20.46
CA CYS A 429 6.91 -3.47 -21.15
C CYS A 429 6.17 -2.33 -20.47
N LEU A 430 5.84 -2.51 -19.18
CA LEU A 430 5.02 -1.56 -18.42
C LEU A 430 5.69 -0.20 -18.28
N LEU A 431 6.93 -0.18 -17.82
CA LEU A 431 7.65 1.07 -17.54
C LEU A 431 8.04 1.79 -18.84
N GLY A 432 8.43 1.04 -19.88
CA GLY A 432 8.75 1.61 -21.18
C GLY A 432 7.54 2.29 -21.82
N ALA A 433 6.34 1.70 -21.72
CA ALA A 433 5.10 2.31 -22.23
C ALA A 433 4.67 3.56 -21.43
N VAL A 434 4.91 3.58 -20.11
CA VAL A 434 4.66 4.77 -19.28
C VAL A 434 5.59 5.93 -19.68
N GLU A 435 6.86 5.63 -19.97
CA GLU A 435 7.86 6.64 -20.38
C GLU A 435 7.56 7.23 -21.78
N SER A 436 7.09 6.44 -22.73
CA SER A 436 6.89 6.86 -24.14
C SER A 436 5.51 7.45 -24.45
N SER A 437 4.52 7.26 -23.59
CA SER A 437 3.12 7.66 -23.83
C SER A 437 2.79 9.14 -23.56
N ASN A 438 3.78 10.00 -23.34
CA ASN A 438 3.61 11.44 -23.10
C ASN A 438 2.51 11.77 -22.04
N ASN A 439 2.56 11.05 -20.90
CA ASN A 439 1.63 11.15 -19.76
C ASN A 439 0.18 10.66 -20.01
N LYS A 440 -0.10 10.01 -21.16
CA LYS A 440 -1.43 9.49 -21.47
C LYS A 440 -1.70 8.09 -20.90
N LEU A 441 -0.69 7.23 -20.72
CA LEU A 441 -0.86 5.97 -19.99
C LEU A 441 -0.65 6.20 -18.49
N CYS A 442 -1.59 5.78 -17.66
CA CYS A 442 -1.51 5.82 -16.21
C CYS A 442 -1.39 4.40 -15.67
N LEU A 443 -0.27 4.05 -15.05
CA LEU A 443 -0.04 2.74 -14.44
C LEU A 443 -0.24 2.82 -12.92
N VAL A 444 -1.16 2.02 -12.39
CA VAL A 444 -1.38 1.86 -10.96
C VAL A 444 -1.00 0.44 -10.56
N ILE A 445 -0.07 0.28 -9.63
CA ILE A 445 0.28 -1.03 -9.08
C ILE A 445 -0.15 -1.12 -7.61
N THR A 446 -0.68 -2.27 -7.18
CA THR A 446 -0.85 -2.57 -5.74
C THR A 446 0.19 -3.57 -5.32
N ILE A 447 0.91 -3.29 -4.24
CA ILE A 447 1.97 -4.17 -3.75
C ILE A 447 1.98 -4.25 -2.22
N ARG A 448 2.37 -5.39 -1.67
CA ARG A 448 2.60 -5.49 -0.23
C ARG A 448 3.94 -4.86 0.18
N ALA A 449 3.96 -4.27 1.37
CA ALA A 449 5.14 -3.60 1.91
C ALA A 449 6.33 -4.54 2.18
N ASP A 450 6.10 -5.84 2.34
CA ASP A 450 7.16 -6.85 2.51
C ASP A 450 7.89 -7.20 1.19
N PHE A 451 7.37 -6.80 0.03
CA PHE A 451 7.97 -7.07 -1.29
C PHE A 451 8.81 -5.90 -1.87
N VAL A 452 9.11 -4.89 -1.03
CA VAL A 452 9.92 -3.73 -1.43
C VAL A 452 11.36 -4.12 -1.74
N GLY A 453 11.90 -5.11 -1.02
CA GLY A 453 13.27 -5.60 -1.24
C GLY A 453 13.45 -6.24 -2.62
N GLU A 454 12.46 -7.01 -3.06
CA GLU A 454 12.39 -7.67 -4.36
C GLU A 454 12.27 -6.64 -5.49
N CYS A 455 11.48 -5.58 -5.28
CA CYS A 455 11.40 -4.45 -6.21
C CYS A 455 12.73 -3.69 -6.32
N ALA A 456 13.49 -3.58 -5.21
CA ALA A 456 14.77 -2.89 -5.19
C ALA A 456 15.85 -3.55 -6.08
N ALA A 457 15.68 -4.83 -6.45
CA ALA A 457 16.52 -5.50 -7.43
C ALA A 457 16.35 -4.95 -8.87
N TYR A 458 15.31 -4.14 -9.11
CA TYR A 458 14.98 -3.56 -10.42
C TYR A 458 15.03 -2.03 -10.36
N PRO A 459 16.15 -1.39 -10.75
CA PRO A 459 16.38 0.04 -10.49
C PRO A 459 15.33 1.00 -11.06
N LYS A 460 14.83 0.73 -12.27
CA LYS A 460 13.78 1.55 -12.90
C LYS A 460 12.47 1.49 -12.11
N LEU A 461 12.06 0.28 -11.72
CA LEU A 461 10.86 0.05 -10.92
C LEU A 461 10.99 0.70 -9.54
N ALA A 462 12.12 0.49 -8.86
CA ALA A 462 12.38 1.07 -7.55
C ALA A 462 12.31 2.60 -7.55
N LYS A 463 12.87 3.24 -8.59
CA LYS A 463 12.83 4.70 -8.75
C LYS A 463 11.39 5.21 -8.92
N GLN A 464 10.59 4.57 -9.78
CA GLN A 464 9.20 4.95 -10.01
C GLN A 464 8.36 4.77 -8.74
N ILE A 465 8.51 3.64 -8.04
CA ILE A 465 7.85 3.40 -6.76
C ILE A 465 8.22 4.49 -5.75
N GLN A 466 9.48 4.88 -5.64
CA GLN A 466 9.92 5.90 -4.67
C GLN A 466 9.30 7.28 -4.93
N GLN A 467 9.07 7.64 -6.19
CA GLN A 467 8.54 8.96 -6.58
C GLN A 467 7.03 9.05 -6.31
N ASP A 468 6.27 8.01 -6.64
CA ASP A 468 4.80 8.05 -6.62
C ASP A 468 4.15 7.00 -5.71
N LEU A 469 4.76 6.79 -4.53
CA LEU A 469 4.25 5.90 -3.49
C LEU A 469 3.05 6.49 -2.74
N VAL A 470 1.96 5.73 -2.60
CA VAL A 470 0.88 5.99 -1.65
C VAL A 470 0.80 4.84 -0.67
N THR A 471 0.92 5.13 0.62
CA THR A 471 0.92 4.10 1.67
C THR A 471 -0.48 3.97 2.27
N VAL A 472 -1.07 2.77 2.16
CA VAL A 472 -2.34 2.41 2.79
C VAL A 472 -2.08 2.06 4.26
N THR A 473 -2.39 3.01 5.14
CA THR A 473 -2.30 2.84 6.59
C THR A 473 -3.53 2.11 7.16
N PRO A 474 -3.44 1.59 8.39
CA PRO A 474 -4.62 1.15 9.14
C PRO A 474 -5.67 2.27 9.21
N MET A 475 -6.95 1.90 9.22
CA MET A 475 -8.06 2.85 9.28
C MET A 475 -8.14 3.55 10.63
N THR A 476 -8.52 4.82 10.65
CA THR A 476 -8.81 5.55 11.89
C THR A 476 -10.13 5.07 12.53
N THR A 477 -10.40 5.52 13.76
CA THR A 477 -11.67 5.25 14.46
C THR A 477 -12.87 5.74 13.63
N GLU A 478 -12.76 6.93 13.05
CA GLU A 478 -13.80 7.58 12.24
C GLU A 478 -14.01 6.79 10.95
N GLU A 479 -12.93 6.48 10.24
CA GLU A 479 -12.95 5.66 9.02
C GLU A 479 -13.59 4.29 9.27
N LEU A 480 -13.21 3.60 10.37
CA LEU A 480 -13.81 2.32 10.76
C LEU A 480 -15.30 2.47 11.09
N THR A 481 -15.68 3.55 11.78
CA THR A 481 -17.08 3.83 12.12
C THR A 481 -17.92 3.96 10.85
N GLU A 482 -17.45 4.73 9.87
CA GLU A 482 -18.11 4.87 8.57
C GLU A 482 -18.20 3.53 7.83
N ALA A 483 -17.09 2.78 7.76
CA ALA A 483 -17.03 1.49 7.08
C ALA A 483 -17.93 0.41 7.71
N ILE A 484 -18.33 0.59 8.97
CA ILE A 484 -19.29 -0.28 9.66
C ILE A 484 -20.73 0.24 9.50
N LYS A 485 -20.98 1.52 9.80
CA LYS A 485 -22.34 2.07 9.90
C LYS A 485 -22.98 2.40 8.56
N GLU A 486 -22.22 3.01 7.65
CA GLU A 486 -22.78 3.51 6.39
C GLU A 486 -23.31 2.40 5.47
N PRO A 487 -22.59 1.27 5.25
CA PRO A 487 -23.13 0.17 4.45
C PRO A 487 -24.42 -0.41 5.02
N ALA A 488 -24.52 -0.51 6.35
CA ALA A 488 -25.74 -0.97 7.03
C ALA A 488 -26.91 -0.01 6.81
N SER A 489 -26.66 1.29 6.95
CA SER A 489 -27.67 2.33 6.72
C SER A 489 -28.25 2.28 5.30
N GLN A 490 -27.41 2.02 4.28
CA GLN A 490 -27.85 1.90 2.88
C GLN A 490 -28.89 0.79 2.64
N VAL A 491 -28.89 -0.25 3.47
CA VAL A 491 -29.83 -1.39 3.37
C VAL A 491 -30.87 -1.40 4.50
N GLY A 492 -30.93 -0.34 5.31
CA GLY A 492 -31.86 -0.24 6.46
C GLY A 492 -31.53 -1.18 7.63
N LEU A 493 -30.27 -1.63 7.76
CA LEU A 493 -29.81 -2.46 8.86
C LEU A 493 -29.38 -1.59 10.05
N GLY A 494 -29.98 -1.82 11.21
CA GLY A 494 -29.58 -1.18 12.46
C GLY A 494 -28.34 -1.85 13.09
N LEU A 495 -27.53 -1.06 13.77
CA LEU A 495 -26.40 -1.52 14.58
C LEU A 495 -26.50 -0.91 15.99
N GLU A 496 -26.25 -1.70 17.02
CA GLU A 496 -26.07 -1.15 18.37
C GLU A 496 -24.79 -0.29 18.44
N GLU A 497 -24.87 0.90 19.06
CA GLU A 497 -23.71 1.78 19.24
C GLU A 497 -22.56 1.07 19.99
N THR A 498 -22.89 0.30 21.03
CA THR A 498 -21.92 -0.47 21.82
C THR A 498 -21.27 -1.60 21.03
N LEU A 499 -21.95 -2.15 20.01
CA LEU A 499 -21.37 -3.13 19.09
C LEU A 499 -20.25 -2.49 18.25
N VAL A 500 -20.52 -1.31 17.68
CA VAL A 500 -19.55 -0.60 16.82
C VAL A 500 -18.31 -0.23 17.63
N ILE A 501 -18.48 0.31 18.84
CA ILE A 501 -17.37 0.63 19.75
C ILE A 501 -16.50 -0.59 20.03
N GLN A 502 -17.11 -1.74 20.34
CA GLN A 502 -16.36 -2.97 20.62
C GLN A 502 -15.62 -3.49 19.37
N MET A 503 -16.25 -3.47 18.19
CA MET A 503 -15.63 -3.91 16.94
C MET A 503 -14.39 -3.07 16.58
N ILE A 504 -14.47 -1.75 16.75
CA ILE A 504 -13.35 -0.86 16.51
C ILE A 504 -12.20 -1.18 17.47
N ALA A 505 -12.50 -1.37 18.76
CA ALA A 505 -11.50 -1.72 19.76
C ALA A 505 -10.80 -3.07 19.45
N ASP A 506 -11.53 -4.05 18.93
CA ASP A 506 -10.97 -5.35 18.53
C ASP A 506 -10.05 -5.23 17.31
N VAL A 507 -10.43 -4.44 16.30
CA VAL A 507 -9.63 -4.23 15.07
C VAL A 507 -8.36 -3.42 15.35
N GLN A 508 -8.43 -2.39 16.20
CA GLN A 508 -7.27 -1.55 16.54
C GLN A 508 -6.16 -2.32 17.27
N LYS A 509 -6.51 -3.36 18.04
CA LYS A 509 -5.51 -4.24 18.70
C LYS A 509 -4.75 -5.14 17.71
N SER A 510 -5.32 -5.39 16.54
CA SER A 510 -4.76 -6.29 15.53
C SER A 510 -4.84 -5.67 14.12
N PRO A 511 -3.92 -4.73 13.79
CA PRO A 511 -3.88 -4.10 12.46
C PRO A 511 -3.76 -5.13 11.32
N GLY A 512 -4.58 -4.99 10.28
CA GLY A 512 -4.68 -5.95 9.15
C GLY A 512 -5.90 -6.88 9.22
N SER A 513 -6.78 -6.70 10.21
CA SER A 513 -7.99 -7.49 10.44
C SER A 513 -9.25 -6.98 9.70
N LEU A 514 -9.15 -6.05 8.75
CA LEU A 514 -10.31 -5.55 8.00
C LEU A 514 -11.12 -6.66 7.29
N PRO A 515 -10.48 -7.70 6.68
CA PRO A 515 -11.22 -8.83 6.12
C PRO A 515 -11.96 -9.60 7.22
N LEU A 516 -11.39 -9.73 8.42
CA LEU A 516 -12.06 -10.37 9.56
C LEU A 516 -13.23 -9.53 10.07
N LEU A 517 -13.10 -8.21 10.09
CA LEU A 517 -14.20 -7.30 10.42
C LEU A 517 -15.36 -7.48 9.43
N GLN A 518 -15.08 -7.42 8.12
CA GLN A 518 -16.08 -7.63 7.07
C GLN A 518 -16.71 -9.02 7.14
N PHE A 519 -15.92 -10.06 7.42
CA PHE A 519 -16.43 -11.42 7.66
C PHE A 519 -17.36 -11.47 8.86
N THR A 520 -16.98 -10.85 9.98
CA THR A 520 -17.79 -10.84 11.20
C THR A 520 -19.11 -10.10 11.00
N LEU A 521 -19.09 -8.98 10.28
CA LEU A 521 -20.30 -8.21 9.95
C LEU A 521 -21.22 -8.98 8.99
N MET A 522 -20.67 -9.66 7.99
CA MET A 522 -21.41 -10.54 7.09
C MET A 522 -22.06 -11.69 7.85
N GLU A 523 -21.33 -12.35 8.75
CA GLU A 523 -21.85 -13.45 9.57
C GLU A 523 -22.94 -12.99 10.56
N LEU A 524 -22.77 -11.83 11.19
CA LEU A 524 -23.80 -11.23 12.05
C LEU A 524 -25.06 -10.91 11.25
N TRP A 525 -24.87 -10.41 10.02
CA TRP A 525 -25.96 -10.19 9.09
C TRP A 525 -26.66 -11.51 8.76
N GLU A 526 -25.94 -12.58 8.41
CA GLU A 526 -26.54 -13.89 8.09
C GLU A 526 -27.27 -14.54 9.28
N LYS A 527 -26.74 -14.37 10.51
CA LYS A 527 -27.29 -14.93 11.75
C LYS A 527 -28.39 -14.08 12.40
N ARG A 528 -28.75 -12.93 11.80
CA ARG A 528 -29.83 -12.08 12.32
C ARG A 528 -31.16 -12.84 12.31
N ASN A 529 -31.96 -12.69 13.37
CA ASN A 529 -33.26 -13.34 13.47
C ASN A 529 -34.26 -12.72 12.48
N ILE A 530 -34.45 -13.36 11.33
CA ILE A 530 -35.57 -13.06 10.43
C ILE A 530 -36.78 -13.83 10.96
N ASN A 531 -37.55 -13.24 11.87
CA ASN A 531 -38.82 -13.83 12.31
C ASN A 531 -39.78 -13.96 11.11
N THR A 532 -39.92 -15.17 10.58
CA THR A 532 -40.88 -15.59 9.55
C THR A 532 -42.25 -15.94 10.14
N THR A 533 -42.64 -15.28 11.22
CA THR A 533 -44.01 -15.36 11.76
C THR A 533 -44.52 -13.93 11.90
N GLY A 534 -45.70 -13.66 11.33
CA GLY A 534 -46.25 -12.33 11.05
C GLY A 534 -46.62 -11.46 12.26
N ASN A 535 -45.82 -11.45 13.32
CA ASN A 535 -45.91 -10.49 14.40
C ASN A 535 -44.74 -9.51 14.33
N THR A 536 -45.10 -8.25 14.16
CA THR A 536 -44.27 -7.04 14.23
C THR A 536 -43.62 -6.90 15.60
N GLU A 537 -42.42 -7.46 15.77
CA GLU A 537 -41.47 -7.00 16.79
C GLU A 537 -40.27 -6.34 16.10
N TYR A 538 -39.93 -5.13 16.59
CA TYR A 538 -38.99 -4.13 16.07
C TYR A 538 -37.51 -4.57 15.95
N ASN A 539 -37.17 -5.86 16.08
CA ASN A 539 -35.80 -6.36 16.25
C ASN A 539 -35.25 -7.24 15.11
N SER A 540 -35.96 -7.43 14.00
CA SER A 540 -35.54 -8.32 12.90
C SER A 540 -34.46 -7.75 11.96
N GLN A 541 -34.03 -6.51 12.17
CA GLN A 541 -33.04 -5.80 11.35
C GLN A 541 -31.91 -5.16 12.17
N LEU A 542 -31.68 -5.59 13.42
CA LEU A 542 -30.66 -5.02 14.32
C LEU A 542 -29.51 -6.01 14.56
N LEU A 543 -28.27 -5.59 14.31
CA LEU A 543 -27.07 -6.31 14.74
C LEU A 543 -26.72 -5.92 16.17
N THR A 544 -26.55 -6.92 17.05
CA THR A 544 -26.41 -6.72 18.50
C THR A 544 -25.04 -7.10 19.03
N LEU A 545 -24.61 -6.43 20.10
CA LEU A 545 -23.38 -6.76 20.83
C LEU A 545 -23.44 -8.18 21.41
N HIS A 546 -24.62 -8.62 21.86
CA HIS A 546 -24.78 -9.97 22.39
C HIS A 546 -24.47 -11.06 21.35
N ALA A 547 -24.99 -10.92 20.12
CA ALA A 547 -24.70 -11.84 19.03
C ALA A 547 -23.20 -11.85 18.68
N TYR A 548 -22.58 -10.68 18.67
CA TYR A 548 -21.14 -10.52 18.41
C TYR A 548 -20.26 -11.15 19.50
N GLN A 549 -20.59 -10.98 20.77
CA GLN A 549 -19.90 -11.64 21.89
C GLN A 549 -20.09 -13.16 21.82
N LYS A 550 -21.31 -13.61 21.49
CA LYS A 550 -21.58 -15.02 21.23
C LYS A 550 -20.82 -15.53 20.00
N MET A 551 -20.31 -14.68 19.11
CA MET A 551 -19.42 -15.04 18.00
C MET A 551 -17.92 -14.90 18.29
N GLY A 552 -17.55 -14.23 19.39
CA GLY A 552 -16.20 -14.23 19.95
C GLY A 552 -15.36 -13.08 19.43
N GLY A 553 -16.02 -11.99 19.08
CA GLY A 553 -15.38 -10.83 18.51
C GLY A 553 -14.94 -11.05 17.06
N VAL A 554 -14.11 -10.12 16.56
CA VAL A 554 -13.62 -10.14 15.18
C VAL A 554 -12.76 -11.39 14.87
N MET A 555 -11.88 -11.77 15.80
CA MET A 555 -11.02 -12.95 15.62
C MET A 555 -11.80 -14.27 15.79
N GLY A 556 -12.69 -14.33 16.79
CA GLY A 556 -13.41 -15.56 17.12
C GLY A 556 -14.46 -15.96 16.07
N ALA A 557 -14.98 -15.02 15.28
CA ALA A 557 -15.99 -15.29 14.27
C ALA A 557 -15.46 -16.24 13.18
N LEU A 558 -14.30 -15.94 12.59
CA LEU A 558 -13.69 -16.78 11.56
C LEU A 558 -13.21 -18.11 12.13
N ASN A 559 -12.58 -18.09 13.31
CA ASN A 559 -12.10 -19.30 13.97
C ASN A 559 -13.25 -20.29 14.17
N ARG A 560 -14.38 -19.82 14.70
CA ARG A 560 -15.55 -20.67 14.93
C ARG A 560 -16.20 -21.17 13.66
N HIS A 561 -16.29 -20.34 12.62
CA HIS A 561 -16.82 -20.77 11.33
C HIS A 561 -15.97 -21.91 10.75
N ALA A 562 -14.66 -21.72 10.66
CA ALA A 562 -13.74 -22.73 10.18
C ALA A 562 -13.76 -24.00 11.04
N GLN A 563 -13.78 -23.84 12.36
CA GLN A 563 -13.76 -24.94 13.31
C GLN A 563 -15.06 -25.75 13.33
N GLN A 564 -16.20 -25.12 13.05
CA GLN A 564 -17.47 -25.84 12.88
C GLN A 564 -17.47 -26.69 11.60
N ILE A 565 -17.01 -26.14 10.48
CA ILE A 565 -16.91 -26.87 9.20
C ILE A 565 -15.92 -28.04 9.30
N TYR A 566 -14.82 -27.83 10.03
CA TYR A 566 -13.81 -28.86 10.28
C TYR A 566 -14.34 -30.00 11.16
N ASN A 567 -15.15 -29.70 12.17
CA ASN A 567 -15.61 -30.70 13.14
C ASN A 567 -16.93 -31.39 12.78
N TYR A 568 -17.79 -30.78 11.96
CA TYR A 568 -19.16 -31.26 11.77
C TYR A 568 -19.59 -31.27 10.30
N THR A 569 -20.36 -32.29 9.92
CA THR A 569 -21.00 -32.40 8.59
C THR A 569 -22.35 -31.69 8.53
N ASP A 570 -23.02 -31.54 9.68
CA ASP A 570 -24.33 -30.88 9.84
C ASP A 570 -24.23 -29.44 10.37
N TYR A 571 -23.11 -28.77 10.16
CA TYR A 571 -22.82 -27.42 10.65
C TYR A 571 -23.85 -26.32 10.31
N LYS A 572 -24.73 -26.54 9.31
CA LYS A 572 -25.88 -25.66 9.06
C LYS A 572 -26.89 -25.64 10.22
N SER A 573 -26.89 -26.68 11.03
CA SER A 573 -27.78 -26.82 12.18
C SER A 573 -27.45 -25.75 13.22
N ALA A 574 -28.48 -25.18 13.84
CA ALA A 574 -28.31 -24.32 15.00
C ALA A 574 -27.59 -25.03 16.17
N SER A 575 -27.53 -26.37 16.13
CA SER A 575 -26.77 -27.21 17.04
C SER A 575 -26.17 -28.39 16.27
N PRO A 576 -24.96 -28.23 15.70
CA PRO A 576 -24.27 -29.30 14.99
C PRO A 576 -23.95 -30.47 15.93
N SER A 577 -24.20 -31.69 15.47
CA SER A 577 -24.08 -32.91 16.27
C SER A 577 -23.41 -34.05 15.52
N GLN A 578 -23.44 -34.02 14.18
CA GLN A 578 -22.84 -35.03 13.33
C GLN A 578 -21.35 -34.70 13.14
N LYS A 579 -20.52 -35.33 13.97
CA LYS A 579 -19.06 -35.17 13.87
C LYS A 579 -18.54 -35.73 12.55
N ARG A 580 -17.63 -34.97 11.95
CA ARG A 580 -16.89 -35.36 10.74
C ARG A 580 -15.96 -36.54 11.05
N GLN A 581 -15.75 -37.44 10.09
CA GLN A 581 -14.87 -38.58 10.30
C GLN A 581 -13.41 -38.13 10.40
N PRO A 582 -12.55 -38.80 11.21
CA PRO A 582 -11.14 -38.43 11.34
C PRO A 582 -10.37 -38.39 10.01
N GLN A 583 -10.77 -39.23 9.06
CA GLN A 583 -10.17 -39.28 7.71
C GLN A 583 -10.47 -38.00 6.91
N GLU A 584 -11.70 -37.50 6.96
CA GLU A 584 -12.08 -36.26 6.27
C GLU A 584 -11.38 -35.05 6.90
N GLN A 585 -11.25 -35.02 8.23
CA GLN A 585 -10.51 -33.98 8.94
C GLN A 585 -9.04 -33.94 8.51
N GLU A 586 -8.41 -35.10 8.35
CA GLU A 586 -7.04 -35.22 7.86
C GLU A 586 -6.89 -34.75 6.41
N LEU A 587 -7.86 -35.06 5.54
CA LEU A 587 -7.90 -34.56 4.15
C LEU A 587 -8.01 -33.02 4.11
N ILE A 588 -8.86 -32.42 4.95
CA ILE A 588 -8.99 -30.96 5.07
C ILE A 588 -7.65 -30.35 5.50
N ARG A 589 -7.01 -30.90 6.54
CA ARG A 589 -5.71 -30.42 7.02
C ARG A 589 -4.67 -30.39 5.90
N ARG A 590 -4.52 -31.49 5.17
CA ARG A 590 -3.54 -31.62 4.07
C ARG A 590 -3.87 -30.67 2.92
N LEU A 591 -5.15 -30.54 2.58
CA LEU A 591 -5.63 -29.61 1.56
C LEU A 591 -5.21 -28.17 1.86
N PHE A 592 -5.49 -27.69 3.07
CA PHE A 592 -5.13 -26.32 3.48
C PHE A 592 -3.62 -26.10 3.49
N LEU A 593 -2.83 -27.07 3.94
CA LEU A 593 -1.37 -27.00 3.91
C LEU A 593 -0.78 -27.04 2.49
N LYS A 594 -1.49 -27.64 1.52
CA LYS A 594 -1.10 -27.65 0.10
C LYS A 594 -1.39 -26.33 -0.63
N LEU A 595 -2.25 -25.49 -0.05
CA LEU A 595 -2.58 -24.15 -0.55
C LEU A 595 -1.68 -23.03 0.04
N LEU A 596 -0.53 -23.40 0.60
CA LEU A 596 0.43 -22.48 1.21
C LEU A 596 1.80 -22.65 0.58
N ARG A 597 2.50 -21.52 0.39
CA ARG A 597 3.95 -21.48 0.15
C ARG A 597 4.63 -20.85 1.36
N THR A 598 5.70 -21.49 1.83
CA THR A 598 6.45 -21.00 2.99
C THR A 598 7.46 -19.92 2.58
N GLY A 599 7.41 -18.75 3.23
CA GLY A 599 8.38 -17.69 3.00
C GLY A 599 9.73 -17.98 3.65
N GLU A 600 10.83 -17.66 2.96
CA GLU A 600 12.18 -17.63 3.52
C GLU A 600 12.35 -16.40 4.45
N GLY A 601 11.77 -16.46 5.65
CA GLY A 601 11.82 -15.35 6.62
C GLY A 601 10.72 -14.29 6.45
N VAL A 602 9.86 -14.45 5.44
CA VAL A 602 8.64 -13.65 5.22
C VAL A 602 7.40 -14.41 5.75
N LYS A 603 6.27 -13.71 5.92
CA LYS A 603 4.96 -14.34 6.22
C LYS A 603 4.60 -15.36 5.13
N ASP A 604 3.96 -16.46 5.53
CA ASP A 604 3.46 -17.46 4.59
C ASP A 604 2.46 -16.81 3.61
N THR A 605 2.49 -17.24 2.35
CA THR A 605 1.62 -16.72 1.29
C THR A 605 0.71 -17.82 0.77
N ARG A 606 -0.41 -17.42 0.16
CA ARG A 606 -1.28 -18.36 -0.55
C ARG A 606 -0.55 -18.97 -1.73
N GLN A 607 -0.90 -20.22 -2.03
CA GLN A 607 -0.44 -20.92 -3.21
C GLN A 607 -1.66 -21.56 -3.89
N PRO A 608 -2.24 -20.90 -4.91
CA PRO A 608 -3.29 -21.51 -5.72
C PRO A 608 -2.79 -22.81 -6.36
N GLN A 609 -3.63 -23.84 -6.39
CA GLN A 609 -3.28 -25.15 -6.94
C GLN A 609 -4.36 -25.67 -7.89
N PRO A 610 -3.99 -26.35 -8.99
CA PRO A 610 -4.95 -27.11 -9.79
C PRO A 610 -5.72 -28.12 -8.94
N LYS A 611 -7.04 -28.25 -9.16
CA LYS A 611 -7.87 -29.26 -8.50
C LYS A 611 -7.30 -30.65 -8.72
N THR A 612 -6.79 -30.93 -9.91
CA THR A 612 -6.08 -32.18 -10.26
C THR A 612 -4.86 -32.46 -9.36
N LYS A 613 -4.05 -31.45 -9.05
CA LYS A 613 -2.90 -31.52 -8.13
C LYS A 613 -3.34 -31.76 -6.68
N LEU A 614 -4.46 -31.18 -6.27
CA LEU A 614 -5.04 -31.40 -4.94
C LEU A 614 -5.63 -32.79 -4.79
N MET A 615 -6.20 -33.37 -5.85
CA MET A 615 -6.74 -34.74 -5.83
C MET A 615 -5.70 -35.78 -5.44
N ALA A 616 -4.40 -35.53 -5.69
CA ALA A 616 -3.32 -36.42 -5.29
C ALA A 616 -3.21 -36.65 -3.77
N ILE A 617 -3.78 -35.76 -2.94
CA ILE A 617 -3.83 -35.91 -1.46
C ILE A 617 -4.59 -37.18 -1.06
N ALA A 618 -5.61 -37.56 -1.83
CA ALA A 618 -6.40 -38.77 -1.60
C ALA A 618 -5.72 -40.05 -2.11
N GLY A 619 -4.53 -39.96 -2.72
CA GLY A 619 -3.84 -41.08 -3.34
C GLY A 619 -4.60 -41.71 -4.51
N GLU A 620 -4.40 -43.01 -4.74
CA GLU A 620 -5.05 -43.78 -5.81
C GLU A 620 -6.40 -44.40 -5.39
N ASP A 621 -6.86 -44.15 -4.16
CA ASP A 621 -8.14 -44.67 -3.65
C ASP A 621 -9.32 -43.89 -4.26
N SER A 622 -10.09 -44.56 -5.11
CA SER A 622 -11.24 -43.97 -5.81
C SER A 622 -12.34 -43.48 -4.86
N GLN A 623 -12.52 -44.11 -3.68
CA GLN A 623 -13.48 -43.65 -2.69
C GLN A 623 -12.98 -42.37 -2.02
N GLN A 624 -11.71 -42.29 -1.65
CA GLN A 624 -11.15 -41.07 -1.05
C GLN A 624 -11.10 -39.90 -2.04
N GLN A 625 -10.88 -40.15 -3.33
CA GLN A 625 -10.94 -39.11 -4.35
C GLN A 625 -12.36 -38.53 -4.48
N VAL A 626 -13.40 -39.37 -4.43
CA VAL A 626 -14.79 -38.89 -4.43
C VAL A 626 -15.06 -38.04 -3.19
N VAL A 627 -14.61 -38.49 -2.01
CA VAL A 627 -14.76 -37.75 -0.74
C VAL A 627 -14.03 -36.41 -0.79
N LEU A 628 -12.76 -36.37 -1.21
CA LEU A 628 -11.99 -35.12 -1.30
C LEU A 628 -12.60 -34.13 -2.29
N SER A 629 -13.10 -34.60 -3.44
CA SER A 629 -13.79 -33.74 -4.40
C SER A 629 -15.05 -33.12 -3.78
N GLN A 630 -15.86 -33.91 -3.05
CA GLN A 630 -17.02 -33.40 -2.32
C GLN A 630 -16.64 -32.41 -1.22
N LEU A 631 -15.55 -32.67 -0.49
CA LEU A 631 -15.01 -31.76 0.53
C LEU A 631 -14.56 -30.43 -0.09
N ILE A 632 -13.88 -30.43 -1.23
CA ILE A 632 -13.48 -29.20 -1.93
C ILE A 632 -14.71 -28.38 -2.30
N GLU A 633 -15.71 -29.00 -2.94
CA GLU A 633 -16.96 -28.31 -3.29
C GLU A 633 -17.67 -27.76 -2.06
N GLU A 634 -17.69 -28.51 -0.96
CA GLU A 634 -18.21 -28.05 0.32
C GLU A 634 -17.44 -26.83 0.82
N LEU A 635 -16.11 -26.91 0.98
CA LEU A 635 -15.29 -25.81 1.47
C LEU A 635 -15.38 -24.53 0.61
N ILE A 636 -15.64 -24.67 -0.70
CA ILE A 636 -15.95 -23.55 -1.59
C ILE A 636 -17.34 -22.96 -1.29
N LYS A 637 -18.36 -23.84 -1.23
CA LYS A 637 -19.75 -23.46 -0.88
C LYS A 637 -19.82 -22.66 0.41
N TRP A 638 -18.87 -22.93 1.30
CA TRP A 638 -18.83 -22.41 2.66
C TRP A 638 -17.73 -21.40 2.93
N ARG A 639 -17.19 -20.85 1.84
CA ARG A 639 -16.34 -19.66 1.85
C ARG A 639 -15.08 -19.85 2.68
N LEU A 640 -14.50 -21.04 2.68
CA LEU A 640 -13.13 -21.26 3.13
C LEU A 640 -12.16 -21.35 1.95
N LEU A 641 -12.63 -21.86 0.81
CA LEU A 641 -11.91 -21.92 -0.45
C LEU A 641 -12.61 -21.10 -1.53
N VAL A 642 -11.87 -20.77 -2.58
CA VAL A 642 -12.38 -20.18 -3.83
C VAL A 642 -11.88 -21.00 -5.00
N THR A 643 -12.62 -20.95 -6.11
CA THR A 643 -12.26 -21.60 -7.36
C THR A 643 -12.24 -20.59 -8.49
N SER A 644 -11.29 -20.73 -9.39
CA SER A 644 -11.20 -20.02 -10.66
C SER A 644 -10.90 -21.01 -11.78
N GLU A 645 -11.28 -20.70 -13.01
CA GLU A 645 -10.96 -21.55 -14.16
C GLU A 645 -9.78 -20.96 -14.93
N VAL A 646 -8.79 -21.80 -15.22
CA VAL A 646 -7.69 -21.49 -16.13
C VAL A 646 -7.74 -22.51 -17.25
N GLU A 647 -7.83 -22.04 -18.49
CA GLU A 647 -7.71 -22.91 -19.65
C GLU A 647 -6.23 -23.14 -19.94
N ILE A 648 -5.82 -24.39 -20.17
CA ILE A 648 -4.45 -24.75 -20.58
C ILE A 648 -4.51 -25.43 -21.95
N LEU A 649 -3.53 -25.11 -22.80
CA LEU A 649 -3.42 -25.66 -24.16
C LEU A 649 -2.47 -26.85 -24.13
N PHE A 650 -2.99 -28.05 -24.38
CA PHE A 650 -2.21 -29.27 -24.53
C PHE A 650 -2.15 -29.64 -26.02
N GLY A 651 -1.12 -29.15 -26.71
CA GLY A 651 -0.98 -29.33 -28.15
C GLY A 651 -2.09 -28.61 -28.92
N LYS A 652 -3.03 -29.37 -29.51
CA LYS A 652 -4.19 -28.84 -30.25
C LYS A 652 -5.50 -28.81 -29.42
N TYR A 653 -5.47 -29.31 -28.18
CA TYR A 653 -6.66 -29.44 -27.36
C TYR A 653 -6.65 -28.42 -26.22
N LEU A 654 -7.82 -27.85 -25.95
CA LEU A 654 -8.06 -26.93 -24.84
C LEU A 654 -8.65 -27.74 -23.69
N GLU A 655 -8.01 -27.68 -22.52
CA GLU A 655 -8.52 -28.26 -21.30
C GLU A 655 -8.77 -27.15 -20.27
N LYS A 656 -9.98 -27.13 -19.70
CA LYS A 656 -10.35 -26.24 -18.59
C LYS A 656 -9.87 -26.87 -17.29
N ILE A 657 -8.96 -26.19 -16.59
CA ILE A 657 -8.45 -26.64 -15.30
C ILE A 657 -9.01 -25.71 -14.22
N GLN A 658 -9.67 -26.30 -13.23
CA GLN A 658 -10.09 -25.57 -12.03
C GLN A 658 -8.88 -25.36 -11.12
N ILE A 659 -8.63 -24.11 -10.75
CA ILE A 659 -7.64 -23.71 -9.75
C ILE A 659 -8.37 -23.41 -8.45
N ILE A 660 -7.91 -24.01 -7.36
CA ILE A 660 -8.44 -23.83 -6.01
C ILE A 660 -7.44 -23.00 -5.21
N ASP A 661 -7.96 -22.06 -4.42
CA ASP A 661 -7.16 -21.23 -3.50
C ASP A 661 -7.91 -21.01 -2.18
N LEU A 662 -7.20 -20.54 -1.15
CA LEU A 662 -7.80 -20.01 0.06
C LEU A 662 -8.58 -18.74 -0.27
N ILE A 663 -9.80 -18.61 0.26
CA ILE A 663 -10.61 -17.40 0.05
C ILE A 663 -9.87 -16.12 0.47
N HIS A 664 -9.05 -16.19 1.52
CA HIS A 664 -8.22 -15.09 2.01
C HIS A 664 -7.12 -15.57 2.96
N GLU A 665 -6.00 -14.86 3.02
CA GLU A 665 -4.90 -15.07 3.98
C GLU A 665 -5.32 -14.94 5.45
N ALA A 666 -6.49 -14.36 5.72
CA ALA A 666 -6.97 -14.13 7.08
C ALA A 666 -7.28 -15.45 7.80
N LEU A 667 -7.52 -16.52 7.05
CA LEU A 667 -7.64 -17.89 7.58
C LEU A 667 -6.35 -18.37 8.24
N MET A 668 -5.18 -17.95 7.76
CA MET A 668 -3.90 -18.45 8.25
C MET A 668 -3.65 -18.10 9.72
N SER A 669 -4.09 -16.91 10.16
CA SER A 669 -3.99 -16.43 11.54
C SER A 669 -5.33 -16.38 12.27
N GLY A 670 -6.45 -16.46 11.55
CA GLY A 670 -7.80 -16.39 12.11
C GLY A 670 -8.42 -17.75 12.42
N TRP A 671 -7.77 -18.85 12.04
CA TRP A 671 -8.16 -20.21 12.41
C TRP A 671 -7.04 -20.88 13.22
N GLU A 672 -7.29 -21.12 14.49
CA GLU A 672 -6.29 -21.57 15.46
C GLU A 672 -5.70 -22.93 15.10
N GLU A 673 -6.52 -23.90 14.68
CA GLU A 673 -6.03 -25.21 14.24
C GLU A 673 -5.14 -25.08 12.99
N PHE A 674 -5.49 -24.20 12.05
CA PHE A 674 -4.67 -24.01 10.86
C PHE A 674 -3.32 -23.36 11.18
N GLU A 675 -3.31 -22.38 12.09
CA GLU A 675 -2.07 -21.80 12.61
C GLU A 675 -1.18 -22.88 13.26
N GLN A 676 -1.76 -23.72 14.12
CA GLN A 676 -1.03 -24.84 14.75
C GLN A 676 -0.49 -25.84 13.72
N TRP A 677 -1.25 -26.16 12.67
CA TRP A 677 -0.78 -27.03 11.59
C TRP A 677 0.39 -26.39 10.84
N ARG A 678 0.31 -25.10 10.52
CA ARG A 678 1.38 -24.37 9.85
C ARG A 678 2.67 -24.40 10.65
N ASP A 679 2.60 -24.17 11.96
CA ASP A 679 3.76 -24.19 12.83
C ASP A 679 4.33 -25.60 12.99
N LYS A 680 3.47 -26.60 13.21
CA LYS A 680 3.87 -28.01 13.37
C LYS A 680 4.54 -28.57 12.12
N TYR A 681 4.00 -28.28 10.93
CA TYR A 681 4.48 -28.85 9.66
C TYR A 681 5.43 -27.92 8.90
N ARG A 682 5.85 -26.79 9.48
CA ARG A 682 6.65 -25.76 8.81
C ARG A 682 7.91 -26.29 8.13
N GLN A 683 8.64 -27.19 8.78
CA GLN A 683 9.87 -27.77 8.23
C GLN A 683 9.58 -28.68 7.03
N ILE A 684 8.51 -29.47 7.10
CA ILE A 684 8.08 -30.37 6.02
C ILE A 684 7.58 -29.56 4.81
N LEU A 685 6.81 -28.49 5.05
CA LEU A 685 6.35 -27.60 3.99
C LEU A 685 7.51 -26.95 3.24
N ARG A 686 8.53 -26.45 3.95
CA ARG A 686 9.75 -25.90 3.33
C ARG A 686 10.48 -26.94 2.48
N LEU A 687 10.56 -28.18 2.96
CA LEU A 687 11.21 -29.25 2.23
C LEU A 687 10.42 -29.63 0.97
N ARG A 688 9.09 -29.66 1.06
CA ARG A 688 8.18 -29.84 -0.07
C ARG A 688 8.35 -28.73 -1.10
N ASP A 689 8.35 -27.46 -0.67
CA ASP A 689 8.49 -26.32 -1.59
C ASP A 689 9.82 -26.40 -2.36
N ARG A 690 10.93 -26.76 -1.69
CA ARG A 690 12.23 -26.99 -2.34
C ARG A 690 12.25 -28.20 -3.29
N LEU A 691 11.51 -29.27 -2.95
CA LEU A 691 11.35 -30.44 -3.80
C LEU A 691 10.56 -30.08 -5.07
N ASP A 692 9.47 -29.32 -4.93
CA ASP A 692 8.67 -28.83 -6.05
C ASP A 692 9.50 -27.90 -6.95
N ASP A 693 10.30 -27.00 -6.37
CA ASP A 693 11.22 -26.13 -7.13
C ASP A 693 12.25 -26.95 -7.92
N ALA A 694 12.88 -27.95 -7.31
CA ALA A 694 13.84 -28.83 -7.98
C ALA A 694 13.20 -29.69 -9.08
N LEU A 695 11.99 -30.22 -8.82
CA LEU A 695 11.22 -30.97 -9.80
C LEU A 695 10.91 -30.12 -11.03
N GLN A 696 10.52 -28.86 -10.84
CA GLN A 696 10.21 -27.96 -11.94
C GLN A 696 11.44 -27.65 -12.79
N ILE A 697 12.61 -27.42 -12.19
CA ILE A 697 13.87 -27.23 -12.93
C ILE A 697 14.18 -28.45 -13.79
N TRP A 698 14.09 -29.65 -13.21
CA TRP A 698 14.34 -30.91 -13.90
C TRP A 698 13.38 -31.13 -15.07
N ASP A 699 12.08 -30.86 -14.90
CA ASP A 699 11.09 -30.98 -15.97
C ASP A 699 11.32 -29.94 -17.08
N ALA A 700 11.63 -28.69 -16.72
CA ALA A 700 11.89 -27.59 -17.66
C ALA A 700 13.14 -27.81 -18.52
N ASN A 701 14.18 -28.44 -17.95
CA ASN A 701 15.42 -28.76 -18.66
C ASN A 701 15.32 -30.04 -19.51
N GLY A 702 14.11 -30.58 -19.70
CA GLY A 702 13.89 -31.78 -20.50
C GLY A 702 14.31 -33.07 -19.80
N ARG A 703 14.24 -33.10 -18.46
CA ARG A 703 14.45 -34.27 -17.60
C ARG A 703 15.83 -34.90 -17.71
N GLN A 704 16.86 -34.07 -17.78
CA GLN A 704 18.25 -34.52 -17.79
C GLN A 704 18.66 -35.10 -16.44
N ASP A 705 19.52 -36.12 -16.45
CA ASP A 705 20.02 -36.77 -15.22
C ASP A 705 20.82 -35.79 -14.33
N GLU A 706 21.42 -34.76 -14.91
CA GLU A 706 22.22 -33.74 -14.24
C GLU A 706 21.42 -32.84 -13.28
N ASP A 707 20.12 -32.70 -13.55
CA ASP A 707 19.19 -31.88 -12.78
C ASP A 707 18.38 -32.70 -11.75
N LEU A 708 18.67 -34.00 -11.60
CA LEU A 708 18.08 -34.83 -10.55
C LEU A 708 18.50 -34.34 -9.15
N MET A 709 17.66 -34.59 -8.14
CA MET A 709 18.00 -34.20 -6.77
C MET A 709 19.25 -34.91 -6.29
N MET A 710 20.23 -34.13 -5.84
CA MET A 710 21.48 -34.65 -5.31
C MET A 710 21.76 -34.08 -3.92
N GLY A 711 22.76 -34.68 -3.25
CA GLY A 711 23.28 -34.18 -1.98
C GLY A 711 22.24 -34.04 -0.86
N GLY A 712 22.23 -32.88 -0.21
CA GLY A 712 21.49 -32.64 1.05
C GLY A 712 19.98 -32.58 0.88
N LEU A 713 19.50 -32.13 -0.29
CA LEU A 713 18.06 -32.11 -0.58
C LEU A 713 17.53 -33.54 -0.68
N LEU A 714 18.19 -34.41 -1.46
CA LEU A 714 17.80 -35.82 -1.58
C LEU A 714 17.88 -36.57 -0.24
N THR A 715 18.91 -36.28 0.58
CA THR A 715 19.03 -36.88 1.92
C THR A 715 17.86 -36.48 2.82
N ARG A 716 17.53 -35.18 2.89
CA ARG A 716 16.39 -34.72 3.71
C ARG A 716 15.05 -35.23 3.20
N VAL A 717 14.84 -35.25 1.88
CA VAL A 717 13.63 -35.84 1.27
C VAL A 717 13.52 -37.33 1.59
N ARG A 718 14.64 -38.05 1.63
CA ARG A 718 14.69 -39.47 2.02
C ARG A 718 14.36 -39.68 3.51
N GLU A 719 14.91 -38.85 4.40
CA GLU A 719 14.65 -38.90 5.84
C GLU A 719 13.18 -38.62 6.18
N GLU A 720 12.60 -37.62 5.51
CA GLU A 720 11.21 -37.19 5.71
C GLU A 720 10.22 -37.81 4.70
N TRP A 721 10.64 -38.85 3.96
CA TRP A 721 9.86 -39.40 2.86
C TRP A 721 8.46 -39.83 3.28
N LEU A 722 8.32 -40.48 4.44
CA LEU A 722 7.02 -40.94 4.96
C LEU A 722 6.06 -39.78 5.25
N ASN A 723 6.57 -38.59 5.56
CA ASN A 723 5.77 -37.40 5.82
C ASN A 723 5.44 -36.63 4.53
N LEU A 724 6.30 -36.73 3.51
CA LEU A 724 6.14 -36.04 2.22
C LEU A 724 5.31 -36.86 1.21
N GLU A 725 5.65 -38.14 1.03
CA GLU A 725 5.08 -39.04 0.03
C GLU A 725 3.55 -38.98 -0.11
N PRO A 726 2.77 -38.94 0.99
CA PRO A 726 1.32 -38.97 0.88
C PRO A 726 0.73 -37.78 0.12
N ASP A 727 1.42 -36.63 0.12
CA ASP A 727 0.91 -35.39 -0.47
C ASP A 727 1.57 -35.06 -1.83
N LEU A 728 2.54 -35.87 -2.26
CA LEU A 728 3.28 -35.72 -3.52
C LEU A 728 2.56 -36.33 -4.72
N GLU A 729 2.72 -35.69 -5.86
CA GLU A 729 2.22 -36.18 -7.15
C GLU A 729 3.03 -37.37 -7.68
N PRO A 730 2.45 -38.18 -8.59
CA PRO A 730 3.18 -39.29 -9.21
C PRO A 730 4.51 -38.86 -9.86
N LEU A 731 4.53 -37.69 -10.51
CA LEU A 731 5.75 -37.16 -11.13
C LEU A 731 6.81 -36.81 -10.08
N ALA A 732 6.43 -36.15 -8.97
CA ALA A 732 7.34 -35.88 -7.85
C ALA A 732 7.87 -37.17 -7.21
N LYS A 733 7.01 -38.19 -7.09
CA LYS A 733 7.42 -39.53 -6.61
C LYS A 733 8.41 -40.20 -7.55
N ASN A 734 8.19 -40.11 -8.86
CA ASN A 734 9.09 -40.65 -9.87
C ASN A 734 10.41 -39.88 -9.89
N PHE A 735 10.37 -38.56 -9.78
CA PHE A 735 11.56 -37.71 -9.67
C PHE A 735 12.42 -38.07 -8.46
N TYR A 736 11.79 -38.30 -7.30
CA TYR A 736 12.50 -38.85 -6.14
C TYR A 736 13.09 -40.24 -6.41
N LYS A 737 12.31 -41.17 -6.97
CA LYS A 737 12.80 -42.52 -7.31
C LYS A 737 13.98 -42.48 -8.27
N TRP A 738 13.90 -41.69 -9.35
CA TRP A 738 14.99 -41.51 -10.30
C TRP A 738 16.22 -40.86 -9.66
N SER A 739 16.04 -39.84 -8.83
CA SER A 739 17.13 -39.22 -8.08
C SER A 739 17.81 -40.22 -7.13
N ASN A 740 17.01 -41.07 -6.49
CA ASN A 740 17.46 -42.09 -5.57
C ASN A 740 18.25 -43.21 -6.29
N ASP A 741 17.69 -43.72 -7.39
CA ASP A 741 18.29 -44.77 -8.21
C ASP A 741 19.55 -44.27 -8.93
N TYR A 742 19.56 -43.02 -9.39
CA TYR A 742 20.73 -42.40 -10.01
C TYR A 742 21.89 -42.29 -9.02
N LYS A 743 21.63 -41.85 -7.78
CA LYS A 743 22.65 -41.83 -6.70
C LYS A 743 23.18 -43.22 -6.37
N ASP A 744 22.33 -44.23 -6.33
CA ASP A 744 22.72 -45.61 -6.01
C ASP A 744 23.50 -46.26 -7.18
N LYS A 745 23.15 -45.95 -8.44
CA LYS A 745 23.92 -46.34 -9.63
C LYS A 745 25.29 -45.68 -9.66
N LYS A 746 25.41 -44.38 -9.39
CA LYS A 746 26.69 -43.65 -9.36
C LYS A 746 27.64 -44.24 -8.31
N LYS A 747 27.14 -44.57 -7.12
CA LYS A 747 27.89 -45.32 -6.07
C LYS A 747 28.36 -46.72 -6.50
N SER A 748 27.64 -47.39 -7.40
CA SER A 748 27.99 -48.74 -7.89
C SER A 748 29.02 -48.72 -9.02
N VAL A 749 29.03 -47.65 -9.84
CA VAL A 749 30.00 -47.40 -10.91
C VAL A 749 31.33 -46.92 -10.31
N ASP A 750 31.29 -46.00 -9.34
CA ASP A 750 32.47 -45.52 -8.57
C ASP A 750 33.18 -46.64 -7.78
N ARG A 751 32.56 -47.80 -7.58
CA ARG A 751 33.18 -48.98 -6.93
C ARG A 751 33.86 -49.95 -7.90
N LYS A 752 33.61 -49.85 -9.21
CA LYS A 752 34.12 -50.82 -10.21
C LYS A 752 35.19 -50.23 -11.14
N GLU A 753 35.29 -48.92 -11.25
CA GLU A 753 36.29 -48.24 -12.08
C GLU A 753 37.15 -47.34 -11.19
N THR A 754 38.47 -47.56 -11.14
CA THR A 754 39.51 -46.79 -10.40
C THR A 754 39.59 -47.04 -8.87
N GLY A 755 40.70 -47.45 -8.23
CA GLY A 755 42.10 -47.53 -8.65
C GLY A 755 42.66 -46.14 -8.98
N ASP A 756 43.09 -45.39 -7.95
CA ASP A 756 43.85 -44.14 -8.01
C ASP A 756 43.50 -43.15 -9.15
N LYS A 757 42.51 -42.27 -8.89
CA LYS A 757 42.48 -40.85 -9.31
C LYS A 757 41.16 -40.21 -8.83
N GLU A 758 41.24 -39.30 -7.85
CA GLU A 758 40.11 -38.48 -7.39
C GLU A 758 39.68 -37.47 -8.47
N TYR A 759 38.41 -37.54 -8.89
CA TYR A 759 37.66 -36.44 -9.48
C TYR A 759 36.44 -36.12 -8.60
N PRO A 760 36.02 -34.85 -8.50
CA PRO A 760 35.43 -34.29 -7.28
C PRO A 760 33.94 -34.61 -7.13
N TYR A 761 33.62 -35.25 -6.02
CA TYR A 761 32.27 -35.45 -5.50
C TYR A 761 31.78 -34.15 -4.83
N VAL A 762 30.77 -33.46 -5.39
CA VAL A 762 30.12 -32.32 -4.71
C VAL A 762 29.10 -32.87 -3.71
N SER A 763 29.56 -32.99 -2.46
CA SER A 763 28.80 -33.33 -1.24
C SER A 763 27.80 -32.21 -0.87
N PRO A 764 26.70 -32.49 -0.13
CA PRO A 764 25.84 -31.47 0.46
C PRO A 764 26.64 -30.29 1.05
N SER A 765 26.48 -29.09 0.50
CA SER A 765 27.18 -27.89 0.97
C SER A 765 26.52 -27.32 2.23
N SER A 766 26.58 -28.07 3.34
CA SER A 766 26.75 -27.59 4.73
C SER A 766 26.38 -28.67 5.73
N ASP A 767 27.35 -29.49 6.13
CA ASP A 767 27.23 -30.26 7.36
C ASP A 767 26.96 -29.32 8.54
N ILE A 768 26.25 -29.79 9.57
CA ILE A 768 26.13 -29.08 10.87
C ILE A 768 27.52 -28.67 11.38
N TYR A 769 28.54 -29.48 11.07
CA TYR A 769 29.95 -29.14 11.27
C TYR A 769 30.34 -27.78 10.67
N LYS A 770 29.96 -27.46 9.42
CA LYS A 770 30.25 -26.17 8.79
C LYS A 770 29.48 -25.01 9.45
N LEU A 771 28.25 -25.23 9.90
CA LEU A 771 27.51 -24.22 10.67
C LEU A 771 28.10 -24.00 12.07
N ASN A 772 28.60 -25.06 12.71
CA ASN A 772 29.32 -24.96 13.97
C ASN A 772 30.66 -24.25 13.79
N LEU A 773 31.39 -24.54 12.71
CA LEU A 773 32.60 -23.80 12.32
C LEU A 773 32.29 -22.32 12.07
N ALA A 774 31.19 -22.01 11.38
CA ALA A 774 30.75 -20.64 11.15
C ALA A 774 30.46 -19.91 12.47
N THR A 775 29.73 -20.57 13.37
CA THR A 775 29.34 -20.02 14.67
C THR A 775 30.56 -19.84 15.59
N GLU A 776 31.52 -20.77 15.54
CA GLU A 776 32.77 -20.67 16.29
C GLU A 776 33.65 -19.55 15.72
N SER A 777 33.82 -19.50 14.40
CA SER A 777 34.59 -18.45 13.71
C SER A 777 34.00 -17.06 13.93
N ALA A 778 32.66 -16.95 14.03
CA ALA A 778 31.99 -15.69 14.32
C ALA A 778 32.43 -15.08 15.67
N LYS A 779 32.88 -15.87 16.64
CA LYS A 779 33.37 -15.36 17.95
C LYS A 779 34.66 -14.55 17.83
N ALA A 780 35.41 -14.75 16.76
CA ALA A 780 36.63 -14.03 16.43
C ALA A 780 36.36 -12.71 15.69
N VAL A 781 35.15 -12.51 15.16
CA VAL A 781 34.78 -11.33 14.37
C VAL A 781 34.22 -10.22 15.26
N VAL A 782 34.76 -9.03 15.05
CA VAL A 782 34.65 -7.89 15.95
C VAL A 782 34.09 -6.70 15.18
N ARG A 783 33.17 -5.96 15.81
CA ARG A 783 32.73 -4.66 15.32
C ARG A 783 33.72 -3.60 15.76
N ILE A 784 34.22 -2.81 14.81
CA ILE A 784 35.11 -1.69 15.09
C ILE A 784 34.32 -0.40 14.99
N LEU A 785 34.47 0.45 15.99
CA LEU A 785 34.02 1.83 15.98
C LEU A 785 35.24 2.74 15.97
N VAL A 786 35.41 3.52 14.90
CA VAL A 786 36.50 4.48 14.75
C VAL A 786 35.92 5.89 14.91
N GLU A 787 36.45 6.65 15.88
CA GLU A 787 36.10 8.06 16.07
C GLU A 787 36.99 8.93 15.17
N ILE A 788 36.38 9.74 14.29
CA ILE A 788 37.13 10.57 13.33
C ILE A 788 37.39 11.96 13.92
N GLY A 789 38.52 12.09 14.62
CA GLY A 789 38.96 13.34 15.25
C GLY A 789 37.96 13.91 16.27
N ASN A 790 38.13 15.17 16.66
CA ASN A 790 37.26 15.84 17.65
C ASN A 790 35.87 16.25 17.10
N THR A 791 35.40 15.65 16.00
CA THR A 791 34.17 16.06 15.29
C THR A 791 32.91 15.32 15.74
N GLY A 792 33.06 14.25 16.54
CA GLY A 792 31.95 13.39 16.97
C GLY A 792 31.38 12.45 15.88
N LYS A 793 31.96 12.44 14.67
CA LYS A 793 31.58 11.49 13.61
C LYS A 793 32.18 10.10 13.88
N GLN A 794 31.34 9.08 13.79
CA GLN A 794 31.67 7.68 14.04
C GLN A 794 31.58 6.87 12.75
N ASN A 795 32.66 6.14 12.42
CA ASN A 795 32.67 5.14 11.36
C ASN A 795 32.63 3.73 11.95
N PHE A 796 31.86 2.85 11.31
CA PHE A 796 31.80 1.44 11.67
C PHE A 796 32.56 0.60 10.65
N ALA A 797 33.22 -0.44 11.13
CA ALA A 797 33.93 -1.41 10.30
C ALA A 797 33.94 -2.79 10.97
N THR A 798 34.54 -3.76 10.27
CA THR A 798 34.73 -5.12 10.78
C THR A 798 36.22 -5.40 10.97
N GLY A 799 36.56 -6.20 11.97
CA GLY A 799 37.87 -6.82 12.09
C GLY A 799 37.76 -8.23 12.64
N PHE A 800 38.87 -8.95 12.70
CA PHE A 800 38.90 -10.32 13.20
C PHE A 800 40.22 -10.68 13.88
N MET A 801 40.15 -11.61 14.84
CA MET A 801 41.33 -12.08 15.57
C MET A 801 42.18 -13.02 14.73
N ILE A 802 43.48 -12.74 14.62
CA ILE A 802 44.48 -13.56 13.90
C ILE A 802 45.48 -14.24 14.85
N ALA A 803 45.58 -13.75 16.09
CA ALA A 803 46.25 -14.38 17.21
C ALA A 803 45.49 -14.05 18.51
N GLN A 804 45.96 -14.54 19.66
CA GLN A 804 45.23 -14.44 20.93
C GLN A 804 44.86 -12.99 21.31
N ASP A 805 45.73 -12.04 20.99
CA ASP A 805 45.59 -10.61 21.24
C ASP A 805 45.74 -9.76 19.98
N LEU A 806 45.94 -10.35 18.79
CA LEU A 806 46.11 -9.61 17.54
C LEU A 806 44.83 -9.60 16.71
N LEU A 807 44.36 -8.41 16.36
CA LEU A 807 43.23 -8.17 15.45
C LEU A 807 43.71 -7.62 14.11
N MET A 808 43.12 -8.09 13.02
CA MET A 808 43.31 -7.58 11.66
C MET A 808 42.07 -6.83 11.17
N THR A 809 42.29 -5.72 10.44
CA THR A 809 41.26 -4.96 9.69
C THR A 809 41.89 -4.28 8.48
N CYS A 810 41.15 -3.47 7.72
CA CYS A 810 41.71 -2.74 6.57
C CYS A 810 42.50 -1.50 6.99
N ASN A 811 43.50 -1.12 6.19
CA ASN A 811 44.28 0.12 6.42
C ASN A 811 43.40 1.37 6.37
N HIS A 812 42.46 1.45 5.44
CA HIS A 812 41.53 2.59 5.38
C HIS A 812 40.50 2.62 6.52
N VAL A 813 40.45 1.57 7.36
CA VAL A 813 39.65 1.54 8.60
C VAL A 813 40.49 2.06 9.76
N ILE A 814 41.71 1.54 9.93
CA ILE A 814 42.70 2.01 10.92
C ILE A 814 44.01 2.24 10.16
N SER A 815 44.33 3.49 9.89
CA SER A 815 45.48 3.90 9.10
C SER A 815 46.70 4.26 9.95
N SER A 816 46.48 4.54 11.24
CA SER A 816 47.52 4.96 12.18
C SER A 816 47.31 4.41 13.59
N LEU A 817 48.38 4.42 14.39
CA LEU A 817 48.34 4.01 15.79
C LEU A 817 47.39 4.90 16.62
N ASP A 818 47.26 6.18 16.28
CA ASP A 818 46.38 7.09 17.02
C ASP A 818 44.90 6.81 16.75
N GLU A 819 44.53 6.49 15.50
CA GLU A 819 43.19 5.99 15.18
C GLU A 819 42.90 4.67 15.90
N ALA A 820 43.90 3.78 15.98
CA ALA A 820 43.78 2.52 16.70
C ALA A 820 43.52 2.75 18.21
N LYS A 821 44.18 3.73 18.83
CA LYS A 821 43.99 4.10 20.24
C LYS A 821 42.59 4.67 20.53
N GLN A 822 42.01 5.37 19.55
CA GLN A 822 40.67 5.98 19.66
C GLN A 822 39.55 4.99 19.29
N SER A 823 39.90 3.83 18.73
CA SER A 823 38.93 2.84 18.29
C SER A 823 38.40 1.98 19.44
N ARG A 824 37.13 1.58 19.33
CA ARG A 824 36.50 0.59 20.23
C ARG A 824 36.23 -0.71 19.48
N PHE A 825 36.53 -1.83 20.13
CA PHE A 825 36.44 -3.17 19.54
C PHE A 825 35.39 -3.99 20.29
N THR A 826 34.20 -4.13 19.70
CA THR A 826 33.05 -4.78 20.34
C THR A 826 32.86 -6.22 19.86
N PHE A 827 33.02 -7.16 20.77
CA PHE A 827 32.77 -8.58 20.58
C PHE A 827 31.31 -8.94 20.85
N ASN A 828 30.86 -10.03 20.24
CA ASN A 828 29.56 -10.66 20.47
C ASN A 828 28.33 -9.76 20.19
N TYR A 829 28.47 -8.74 19.33
CA TYR A 829 27.37 -7.88 18.89
C TYR A 829 26.50 -8.59 17.84
N GLN A 830 25.63 -9.50 18.29
CA GLN A 830 24.83 -10.39 17.46
C GLN A 830 23.56 -10.84 18.20
N LEU A 831 22.66 -11.56 17.50
CA LEU A 831 21.51 -12.22 18.13
C LEU A 831 21.89 -13.62 18.63
N ASP A 832 21.25 -14.05 19.70
CA ASP A 832 21.28 -15.43 20.18
C ASP A 832 20.24 -16.31 19.45
N ILE A 833 20.19 -17.59 19.82
CA ILE A 833 19.27 -18.57 19.23
C ILE A 833 17.78 -18.29 19.50
N THR A 834 17.47 -17.40 20.44
CA THR A 834 16.11 -16.96 20.77
C THR A 834 15.74 -15.65 20.07
N GLY A 835 16.66 -15.07 19.28
CA GLY A 835 16.48 -13.80 18.59
C GLY A 835 16.73 -12.58 19.47
N LYS A 836 17.34 -12.71 20.65
CA LYS A 836 17.70 -11.60 21.53
C LYS A 836 19.15 -11.16 21.35
N GLU A 837 19.46 -9.88 21.57
CA GLU A 837 20.84 -9.40 21.52
C GLU A 837 21.70 -10.07 22.60
N CYS A 838 22.86 -10.58 22.17
CA CYS A 838 23.85 -11.15 23.05
C CYS A 838 24.51 -10.06 23.91
N THR A 839 24.98 -10.45 25.09
CA THR A 839 25.82 -9.57 25.92
C THR A 839 27.12 -9.26 25.18
N THR A 840 27.38 -7.97 24.95
CA THR A 840 28.58 -7.49 24.27
C THR A 840 29.74 -7.28 25.24
N GLN A 841 30.97 -7.38 24.73
CA GLN A 841 32.18 -6.99 25.45
C GLN A 841 32.99 -6.06 24.56
N THR A 842 33.24 -4.84 25.03
CA THR A 842 34.02 -3.84 24.28
C THR A 842 35.39 -3.70 24.91
N VAL A 843 36.43 -3.84 24.10
CA VAL A 843 37.82 -3.69 24.51
C VAL A 843 38.49 -2.55 23.75
N GLN A 844 39.70 -2.19 24.19
CA GLN A 844 40.53 -1.14 23.60
C GLN A 844 41.86 -1.72 23.11
N LEU A 845 42.60 -0.91 22.36
CA LEU A 845 43.98 -1.19 21.98
C LEU A 845 44.88 -1.36 23.23
N LEU A 846 45.87 -2.25 23.16
CA LEU A 846 47.01 -2.26 24.08
C LEU A 846 48.03 -1.21 23.61
N PRO A 847 48.29 -0.11 24.36
CA PRO A 847 49.10 1.01 23.86
C PRO A 847 50.54 0.67 23.46
N GLU A 848 51.17 -0.27 24.17
CA GLU A 848 52.54 -0.75 23.91
C GLU A 848 52.55 -2.06 23.08
N GLY A 849 51.40 -2.39 22.48
CA GLY A 849 51.22 -3.58 21.68
C GLY A 849 51.79 -3.44 20.27
N LYS A 850 51.77 -4.55 19.53
CA LYS A 850 52.20 -4.58 18.13
C LYS A 850 51.20 -3.80 17.27
N PHE A 851 51.73 -2.99 16.36
CA PHE A 851 50.96 -2.27 15.34
C PHE A 851 51.73 -2.38 14.03
N TYR A 852 51.07 -2.86 12.98
CA TYR A 852 51.63 -2.93 11.64
C TYR A 852 50.56 -2.58 10.61
N THR A 853 50.89 -1.80 9.59
CA THR A 853 49.94 -1.41 8.56
C THR A 853 50.60 -1.35 7.19
N ASN A 854 49.90 -1.85 6.17
CA ASN A 854 50.34 -1.81 4.79
C ASN A 854 49.27 -1.12 3.92
N ILE A 855 49.63 0.02 3.35
CA ILE A 855 48.73 0.83 2.50
C ILE A 855 48.48 0.14 1.16
N GLY A 856 49.51 -0.48 0.57
CA GLY A 856 49.41 -1.12 -0.75
C GLY A 856 48.49 -2.34 -0.75
N LEU A 857 48.60 -3.18 0.29
CA LEU A 857 47.75 -4.35 0.49
C LEU A 857 46.47 -4.05 1.30
N ASN A 858 46.30 -2.81 1.75
CA ASN A 858 45.13 -2.30 2.47
C ASN A 858 44.74 -3.09 3.73
N TYR A 859 45.71 -3.42 4.61
CA TYR A 859 45.43 -4.07 5.90
C TYR A 859 46.25 -3.48 7.05
N THR A 860 45.73 -3.68 8.26
CA THR A 860 46.33 -3.26 9.54
C THR A 860 46.16 -4.37 10.57
N VAL A 861 47.20 -4.60 11.38
CA VAL A 861 47.21 -5.50 12.53
C VAL A 861 47.47 -4.68 13.79
N VAL A 862 46.67 -4.92 14.84
CA VAL A 862 46.74 -4.22 16.12
C VAL A 862 46.66 -5.20 17.29
N THR A 863 47.35 -4.92 18.40
CA THR A 863 47.18 -5.67 19.65
C THR A 863 46.08 -5.10 20.53
N LEU A 864 45.13 -5.94 20.94
CA LEU A 864 44.03 -5.59 21.83
C LEU A 864 44.33 -5.97 23.28
N LYS A 865 43.80 -5.18 24.21
CA LYS A 865 43.86 -5.45 25.65
C LYS A 865 42.64 -6.26 26.09
N ASP A 866 42.81 -7.18 27.03
CA ASP A 866 41.71 -7.88 27.73
C ASP A 866 40.72 -8.61 26.78
N VAL A 867 41.23 -9.24 25.70
CA VAL A 867 40.41 -9.97 24.73
C VAL A 867 39.55 -11.04 25.42
N PRO A 868 38.24 -11.16 25.10
CA PRO A 868 37.37 -12.13 25.74
C PRO A 868 37.84 -13.57 25.51
N LYS A 869 37.86 -14.38 26.58
CA LYS A 869 38.34 -15.78 26.55
C LYS A 869 37.59 -16.70 25.57
N PHE A 870 36.36 -16.34 25.18
CA PHE A 870 35.58 -17.10 24.20
C PHE A 870 36.01 -16.84 22.75
N SER A 871 36.73 -15.74 22.50
CA SER A 871 37.25 -15.41 21.18
C SER A 871 38.50 -16.24 20.91
N LYS A 872 38.48 -16.97 19.80
CA LYS A 872 39.62 -17.78 19.35
C LYS A 872 40.18 -17.19 18.05
N PRO A 873 41.50 -17.21 17.84
CA PRO A 873 42.09 -16.76 16.59
C PRO A 873 41.55 -17.56 15.39
N LEU A 874 41.34 -16.89 14.26
CA LEU A 874 40.99 -17.55 13.01
C LEU A 874 42.24 -18.15 12.36
N ILE A 875 42.03 -19.26 11.63
CA ILE A 875 43.08 -19.91 10.85
C ILE A 875 43.21 -19.18 9.52
N LEU A 876 44.41 -18.72 9.18
CA LEU A 876 44.69 -18.10 7.88
C LEU A 876 45.12 -19.17 6.87
N ASN A 877 44.76 -19.01 5.60
CA ASN A 877 45.07 -19.98 4.55
C ASN A 877 45.91 -19.29 3.45
N ASN A 878 47.09 -19.85 3.19
CA ASN A 878 48.05 -19.38 2.20
C ASN A 878 47.99 -20.16 0.86
N GLN A 879 46.87 -20.82 0.58
CA GLN A 879 46.67 -21.58 -0.65
C GLN A 879 45.86 -20.77 -1.65
N GLN A 880 46.20 -20.93 -2.94
CA GLN A 880 45.52 -20.24 -4.02
C GLN A 880 44.10 -20.80 -4.20
N LEU A 881 43.11 -19.90 -4.18
CA LEU A 881 41.71 -20.25 -4.45
C LEU A 881 41.49 -20.64 -5.91
N LYS A 882 40.46 -21.44 -6.16
CA LYS A 882 40.02 -21.77 -7.52
C LYS A 882 38.85 -20.88 -7.95
N LEU A 883 38.75 -20.59 -9.25
CA LEU A 883 37.56 -19.96 -9.81
C LEU A 883 36.32 -20.79 -9.48
N LYS A 884 35.21 -20.10 -9.18
CA LYS A 884 33.92 -20.67 -8.73
C LYS A 884 33.94 -21.38 -7.38
N GLU A 885 35.03 -21.30 -6.62
CA GLU A 885 35.04 -21.79 -5.24
C GLU A 885 34.08 -20.96 -4.37
N GLU A 886 33.37 -21.63 -3.46
CA GLU A 886 32.40 -21.00 -2.56
C GLU A 886 33.11 -20.32 -1.38
N LEU A 887 32.71 -19.08 -1.12
CA LEU A 887 33.21 -18.25 -0.04
C LEU A 887 32.09 -17.84 0.92
N ALA A 888 32.47 -17.60 2.16
CA ALA A 888 31.64 -17.02 3.21
C ALA A 888 32.27 -15.76 3.81
N ILE A 889 31.45 -14.82 4.27
CA ILE A 889 31.93 -13.59 4.92
C ILE A 889 31.13 -13.38 6.20
N ILE A 890 31.82 -13.15 7.32
CA ILE A 890 31.19 -12.80 8.59
C ILE A 890 31.55 -11.34 8.88
N HIS A 891 30.53 -10.48 9.03
CA HIS A 891 30.74 -9.02 9.01
C HIS A 891 29.65 -8.24 9.74
N HIS A 892 29.91 -6.95 9.96
CA HIS A 892 28.98 -5.97 10.53
C HIS A 892 28.52 -4.96 9.46
N PRO A 893 27.60 -5.35 8.55
CA PRO A 893 27.12 -4.44 7.51
C PRO A 893 26.43 -3.22 8.14
N GLN A 894 26.86 -2.04 7.71
CA GLN A 894 26.53 -0.70 8.23
C GLN A 894 26.80 -0.53 9.73
N GLY A 895 27.61 -1.40 10.33
CA GLY A 895 27.80 -1.45 11.78
C GLY A 895 26.66 -2.15 12.54
N HIS A 896 25.68 -2.75 11.86
CA HIS A 896 24.59 -3.47 12.51
C HIS A 896 25.04 -4.80 13.14
N LEU A 897 24.09 -5.51 13.75
CA LEU A 897 24.29 -6.84 14.31
C LEU A 897 24.99 -7.77 13.29
N LYS A 898 25.92 -8.58 13.78
CA LYS A 898 26.75 -9.48 12.98
C LYS A 898 25.89 -10.33 12.03
N LYS A 899 26.29 -10.39 10.77
CA LYS A 899 25.67 -11.22 9.73
C LYS A 899 26.70 -12.16 9.11
N ILE A 900 26.21 -13.26 8.56
CA ILE A 900 26.99 -14.16 7.71
C ILE A 900 26.43 -14.12 6.31
N SER A 901 27.32 -13.93 5.35
CA SER A 901 27.05 -13.96 3.92
C SER A 901 27.64 -15.23 3.35
N MET A 902 26.81 -16.25 3.12
CA MET A 902 27.20 -17.52 2.51
C MET A 902 27.02 -17.49 0.98
N LEU A 903 27.65 -18.43 0.27
CA LEU A 903 27.48 -18.70 -1.17
C LEU A 903 27.94 -17.54 -2.09
N SER A 904 29.12 -16.99 -1.83
CA SER A 904 29.78 -16.07 -2.77
C SER A 904 30.76 -16.86 -3.63
N ASN A 905 30.65 -16.80 -4.96
CA ASN A 905 31.57 -17.55 -5.81
C ASN A 905 32.78 -16.69 -6.19
N VAL A 906 33.98 -17.27 -6.14
CA VAL A 906 35.18 -16.63 -6.69
C VAL A 906 34.98 -16.38 -8.18
N THR A 907 35.07 -15.11 -8.58
CA THR A 907 34.95 -14.68 -9.98
C THR A 907 36.28 -14.27 -10.58
N TYR A 908 37.24 -13.88 -9.74
CA TYR A 908 38.62 -13.58 -10.12
C TYR A 908 39.53 -13.87 -8.92
N VAL A 909 40.73 -14.38 -9.18
CA VAL A 909 41.74 -14.61 -8.15
C VAL A 909 43.14 -14.52 -8.75
N ASP A 910 44.02 -13.77 -8.08
CA ASP A 910 45.47 -13.84 -8.22
C ASP A 910 46.14 -13.84 -6.83
N ASN A 911 47.46 -13.62 -6.78
CA ASN A 911 48.20 -13.65 -5.52
C ASN A 911 47.88 -12.45 -4.60
N ASP A 912 47.38 -11.35 -5.15
CA ASP A 912 47.16 -10.08 -4.44
C ASP A 912 45.66 -9.86 -4.15
N VAL A 913 44.79 -10.27 -5.07
CA VAL A 913 43.38 -9.87 -5.12
C VAL A 913 42.46 -11.07 -5.34
N VAL A 914 41.34 -11.08 -4.61
CA VAL A 914 40.22 -12.01 -4.81
C VAL A 914 38.94 -11.20 -5.05
N GLN A 915 38.23 -11.45 -6.16
CA GLN A 915 36.90 -10.88 -6.42
C GLN A 915 35.81 -11.96 -6.43
N TYR A 916 34.61 -11.61 -5.96
CA TYR A 916 33.49 -12.55 -5.80
C TYR A 916 32.11 -11.90 -5.95
N THR A 917 31.09 -12.73 -6.23
CA THR A 917 29.76 -12.33 -6.76
C THR A 917 28.81 -11.54 -5.84
N ARG A 918 29.14 -11.30 -4.56
CA ARG A 918 28.17 -10.76 -3.59
C ARG A 918 28.46 -9.30 -3.22
N CYS A 919 27.45 -8.43 -3.20
CA CYS A 919 27.61 -7.04 -2.74
C CYS A 919 27.61 -6.96 -1.21
N THR A 920 28.66 -6.37 -0.64
CA THR A 920 28.70 -5.98 0.77
C THR A 920 28.20 -4.54 0.95
N SER A 921 27.65 -4.23 2.12
CA SER A 921 27.29 -2.85 2.49
C SER A 921 28.48 -2.13 3.17
N PRO A 922 28.50 -0.78 3.22
CA PRO A 922 29.46 -0.02 4.03
C PRO A 922 29.58 -0.60 5.45
N GLY A 923 30.75 -0.59 6.09
CA GLY A 923 30.99 -1.23 7.40
C GLY A 923 31.44 -2.71 7.35
N SER A 924 31.41 -3.32 6.16
CA SER A 924 32.00 -4.64 5.94
C SER A 924 33.52 -4.61 5.77
N SER A 925 34.13 -3.44 5.51
CA SER A 925 35.57 -3.29 5.37
C SER A 925 36.32 -3.90 6.55
N GLY A 926 37.30 -4.74 6.25
CA GLY A 926 38.10 -5.48 7.21
C GLY A 926 37.51 -6.82 7.64
N SER A 927 36.39 -7.25 7.05
CA SER A 927 35.81 -8.57 7.34
C SER A 927 36.65 -9.72 6.77
N PRO A 928 36.77 -10.84 7.49
CA PRO A 928 37.40 -12.04 6.97
C PRO A 928 36.53 -12.68 5.88
N VAL A 929 37.19 -13.07 4.79
CA VAL A 929 36.62 -13.88 3.72
C VAL A 929 37.10 -15.31 3.91
N PHE A 930 36.17 -16.25 4.00
CA PHE A 930 36.40 -17.65 4.33
C PHE A 930 36.21 -18.55 3.13
N ASN A 931 36.99 -19.62 3.03
CA ASN A 931 36.68 -20.76 2.17
C ASN A 931 35.63 -21.69 2.83
N VAL A 932 35.34 -22.81 2.16
CA VAL A 932 34.36 -23.81 2.62
C VAL A 932 34.71 -24.52 3.94
N ASN A 933 35.95 -24.39 4.42
CA ASN A 933 36.47 -24.93 5.68
C ASN A 933 36.51 -23.88 6.81
N PHE A 934 36.02 -22.66 6.57
CA PHE A 934 36.12 -21.54 7.51
C PHE A 934 37.55 -21.12 7.83
N GLU A 935 38.44 -21.26 6.85
CA GLU A 935 39.79 -20.69 6.90
C GLU A 935 39.79 -19.35 6.14
N VAL A 936 40.48 -18.35 6.68
CA VAL A 936 40.51 -17.00 6.10
C VAL A 936 41.44 -16.99 4.89
N VAL A 937 40.88 -16.66 3.73
CA VAL A 937 41.57 -16.64 2.44
C VAL A 937 41.77 -15.23 1.88
N ALA A 938 41.00 -14.25 2.38
CA ALA A 938 41.17 -12.84 2.03
C ALA A 938 40.61 -11.90 3.11
N ILE A 939 41.00 -10.62 3.04
CA ILE A 939 40.39 -9.53 3.82
C ILE A 939 39.60 -8.61 2.90
N HIS A 940 38.30 -8.46 3.16
CA HIS A 940 37.42 -7.66 2.30
C HIS A 940 37.66 -6.16 2.45
N HIS A 941 37.81 -5.44 1.34
CA HIS A 941 38.10 -4.00 1.37
C HIS A 941 37.32 -3.13 0.38
N SER A 942 36.57 -3.70 -0.58
CA SER A 942 35.78 -2.92 -1.54
C SER A 942 34.62 -3.71 -2.14
N GLY A 943 33.54 -3.03 -2.50
CA GLY A 943 32.41 -3.59 -3.23
C GLY A 943 31.78 -2.55 -4.16
N GLY A 944 31.25 -2.98 -5.31
CA GLY A 944 30.68 -2.09 -6.31
C GLY A 944 31.09 -2.49 -7.73
N MET A 945 31.09 -1.53 -8.66
CA MET A 945 31.60 -1.75 -10.03
C MET A 945 33.12 -1.75 -10.01
N LEU A 946 33.72 -2.95 -9.93
CA LEU A 946 35.16 -3.16 -9.82
C LEU A 946 35.74 -3.58 -11.17
N LEU A 947 36.94 -3.08 -11.47
CA LEU A 947 37.71 -3.52 -12.63
C LEU A 947 38.22 -4.94 -12.37
N GLU A 948 38.05 -5.86 -13.31
CA GLU A 948 38.73 -7.15 -13.23
C GLU A 948 40.22 -6.95 -13.56
N PRO A 949 41.16 -7.30 -12.67
CA PRO A 949 42.57 -6.99 -12.88
C PRO A 949 43.11 -7.62 -14.18
N GLY A 950 43.91 -6.86 -14.92
CA GLY A 950 44.41 -7.26 -16.24
C GLY A 950 43.42 -7.06 -17.40
N THR A 951 42.23 -6.49 -17.15
CA THR A 951 41.22 -6.20 -18.17
C THR A 951 40.72 -4.75 -18.09
N GLU A 952 39.99 -4.28 -19.11
CA GLU A 952 39.26 -3.00 -19.09
C GLU A 952 37.80 -3.15 -18.61
N GLU A 953 37.36 -4.39 -18.35
CA GLU A 953 35.97 -4.74 -18.02
C GLU A 953 35.66 -4.50 -16.54
N ARG A 954 34.46 -3.96 -16.28
CA ARG A 954 33.98 -3.70 -14.91
C ARG A 954 32.78 -4.55 -14.57
N TYR A 955 32.82 -5.18 -13.41
CA TYR A 955 31.75 -6.04 -12.92
C TYR A 955 31.28 -5.59 -11.55
N LEU A 956 29.98 -5.73 -11.27
CA LEU A 956 29.43 -5.52 -9.95
C LEU A 956 29.84 -6.70 -9.05
N ARG A 957 30.87 -6.50 -8.22
CA ARG A 957 31.51 -7.53 -7.40
C ARG A 957 31.97 -6.95 -6.07
N SER A 958 32.36 -7.83 -5.16
CA SER A 958 33.18 -7.48 -4.00
C SER A 958 34.61 -7.96 -4.21
N GLN A 959 35.54 -7.30 -3.53
CA GLN A 959 36.96 -7.55 -3.59
C GLN A 959 37.59 -7.57 -2.21
N GLY A 960 38.56 -8.46 -2.04
CA GLY A 960 39.45 -8.51 -0.89
C GLY A 960 40.90 -8.72 -1.29
N THR A 961 41.80 -8.39 -0.36
CA THR A 961 43.24 -8.66 -0.47
C THR A 961 43.47 -10.11 -0.09
N SER A 962 44.15 -10.86 -0.96
CA SER A 962 44.49 -12.27 -0.75
C SER A 962 45.33 -12.46 0.51
N MET A 963 45.06 -13.52 1.29
CA MET A 963 45.90 -13.86 2.45
C MET A 963 47.32 -14.28 2.05
N ILE A 964 47.55 -14.67 0.78
CA ILE A 964 48.88 -14.98 0.27
C ILE A 964 49.77 -13.73 0.36
N ALA A 965 49.33 -12.64 -0.28
CA ALA A 965 50.05 -11.37 -0.23
C ALA A 965 50.21 -10.83 1.20
N VAL A 966 49.18 -10.95 2.04
CA VAL A 966 49.25 -10.51 3.45
C VAL A 966 50.29 -11.31 4.25
N LEU A 967 50.33 -12.63 4.09
CA LEU A 967 51.27 -13.48 4.83
C LEU A 967 52.70 -13.30 4.33
N ASP A 968 52.92 -13.15 3.03
CA ASP A 968 54.23 -12.85 2.47
C ASP A 968 54.76 -11.49 2.94
N ASP A 969 53.90 -10.48 3.01
CA ASP A 969 54.24 -9.16 3.56
C ASP A 969 54.61 -9.25 5.05
N LEU A 970 53.78 -9.90 5.88
CA LEU A 970 54.07 -10.08 7.30
C LEU A 970 55.36 -10.86 7.54
N LYS A 971 55.66 -11.88 6.73
CA LYS A 971 56.88 -12.68 6.86
C LYS A 971 58.14 -11.84 6.66
N ILE A 972 58.10 -10.89 5.73
CA ILE A 972 59.24 -10.05 5.35
C ILE A 972 59.33 -8.81 6.24
N ASN A 973 58.20 -8.14 6.46
CA ASN A 973 58.16 -6.78 7.02
C ASN A 973 57.69 -6.70 8.47
N ALA A 974 57.10 -7.78 9.02
CA ALA A 974 56.66 -7.86 10.42
C ALA A 974 56.84 -9.29 11.00
N PRO A 975 58.06 -9.84 10.99
CA PRO A 975 58.32 -11.24 11.34
C PRO A 975 57.88 -11.60 12.77
N GLU A 976 57.87 -10.64 13.69
CA GLU A 976 57.38 -10.79 15.06
C GLU A 976 55.86 -10.94 15.15
N ILE A 977 55.10 -10.39 14.21
CA ILE A 977 53.65 -10.65 14.07
C ILE A 977 53.46 -12.00 13.39
N TYR A 978 54.18 -12.25 12.30
CA TYR A 978 54.12 -13.50 11.54
C TYR A 978 54.37 -14.75 12.41
N ALA A 979 55.35 -14.68 13.32
CA ALA A 979 55.68 -15.76 14.24
C ALA A 979 54.55 -16.12 15.23
N CYS A 980 53.55 -15.25 15.41
CA CYS A 980 52.39 -15.49 16.28
C CYS A 980 51.18 -16.10 15.55
N LEU A 981 51.22 -16.23 14.23
CA LEU A 981 50.06 -16.63 13.42
C LEU A 981 49.93 -18.15 13.31
N HIS A 982 48.69 -18.61 13.24
CA HIS A 982 48.35 -19.98 12.87
C HIS A 982 47.79 -20.00 11.45
N PHE A 983 48.52 -20.62 10.52
CA PHE A 983 48.13 -20.70 9.12
C PHE A 983 48.50 -22.04 8.49
N ILE A 984 47.78 -22.39 7.43
CA ILE A 984 47.99 -23.63 6.67
C ILE A 984 49.02 -23.35 5.57
N ASN A 985 50.10 -24.12 5.57
CA ASN A 985 51.13 -24.10 4.53
C ASN A 985 50.73 -25.01 3.36
N SER A 986 51.16 -24.64 2.14
CA SER A 986 51.07 -25.45 0.93
C SER A 986 51.71 -26.83 1.08
#